data_AF-A0A3C0N4R5-F1
#
_entry.id   AF-A0A3C0N4R5-F1
#
_cell.length_a   1.000
_cell.length_b   1.000
_cell.length_c   1.000
_cell.angle_alpha   90.00
_cell.angle_beta   90.00
_cell.angle_gamma   90.00
#
_symmetry.space_group_name_H-M   'P 1'
#
loop_
_entity.id
_entity.type
_entity.pdbx_description
1 polymer ?
#
loop_
_entity_poly.entity_id
_entity_poly.type
_entity_poly.pdbx_seq_one_letter_code
_entity_poly.pdbx_strand_id
1 'polypeptide(L)'
;MKSFNLETTNTASFGLEALNSEVNPATAFAYNFYKPGDGGFLGSAPLDSPALPFANLISNTLSIFYNISNSTYDPLLTKITDIFNLVGLGLNYVIATGNLENFPSSLFSLIEAASPANDLTFPWKPGNNLVVSRSGSDRILGVNPGDAIPGKNELDILIGGPNISSTPGLNNDTYILGDYKQAYYADNQGVLGTDGFAFLPFFNSSTDTIELHGSPSDYRVVNFQGDGITGRAGTGTAIFLNSSQPDLIALLPGVSGLSLDAPCFNYVNTPPPNEIQPHTEQFGADSFETGIGVATDSNGNAYVAGLTGGSLGGLNAASSPDAYVTKYDSNGNQQWVRQFGTSALEYAFGSVVDRENNIYIAGATTGSLAAPNPGGSMDAYVAKYDSDGNQQWIRQIESVNFEESYHIAADTHNNVYITGTTTGDLGGKNAGITSITGDPYVAKFDSNGNQMWIRQFGSPEFEDAFGITTDSNDNIFATGWTAGDLAEKNAGAYDCWLAKYDTYGNLLWTSQFGTSNYDFAWANATDSSGNVYITGWTLGSLEGSNAGLEDGFLAKYDTNGNQLWIKQFGSAGADQTYSISIDSNNLIHVGGMTTGDLGGPNAGADDAFVAQFDSNGNLLDIDQFGTSGVDNALGIDAKLPDQVYVAGVTDGSLGGINAGSYDAFLSIRSSL
;
A
#
# COMPACT_ATOMS: atom_id res chain seq x y z
N MET A 1 29.08 -58.97 18.14
CA MET A 1 28.66 -60.24 18.78
C MET A 1 27.66 -59.88 19.88
N LYS A 2 26.44 -60.42 19.80
CA LYS A 2 25.33 -60.39 20.79
C LYS A 2 24.66 -59.03 21.08
N SER A 3 23.35 -58.82 21.17
CA SER A 3 22.07 -59.45 20.73
C SER A 3 21.02 -59.11 21.79
N PHE A 4 19.84 -58.59 21.37
CA PHE A 4 18.48 -58.91 21.89
C PHE A 4 18.13 -58.50 23.36
N ASN A 5 16.90 -58.16 23.79
CA ASN A 5 15.58 -57.85 23.20
C ASN A 5 14.56 -57.58 24.35
N LEU A 6 13.32 -57.21 23.98
CA LEU A 6 12.00 -57.32 24.66
C LEU A 6 11.56 -56.23 25.67
N GLU A 7 10.51 -55.43 25.37
CA GLU A 7 9.02 -55.62 25.55
C GLU A 7 8.57 -55.09 26.94
N THR A 8 7.44 -54.42 27.22
CA THR A 8 6.17 -54.05 26.54
C THR A 8 5.37 -53.09 27.47
N THR A 9 4.31 -52.48 26.90
CA THR A 9 3.00 -52.09 27.49
C THR A 9 2.81 -50.82 28.35
N ASN A 10 2.16 -49.84 27.71
CA ASN A 10 0.82 -49.27 27.99
C ASN A 10 0.42 -48.63 29.34
N THR A 11 -0.20 -47.45 29.15
CA THR A 11 -1.31 -46.78 29.86
C THR A 11 -1.07 -46.15 31.24
N ALA A 12 -1.11 -44.81 31.26
CA ALA A 12 -1.85 -44.05 32.27
C ALA A 12 -2.20 -42.64 31.76
N SER A 13 -3.50 -42.39 31.70
CA SER A 13 -4.23 -41.13 31.53
C SER A 13 -3.99 -40.13 32.67
N PHE A 14 -3.80 -38.85 32.33
CA PHE A 14 -4.11 -37.66 33.14
C PHE A 14 -4.40 -36.54 32.12
N GLY A 15 -5.57 -35.91 32.04
CA GLY A 15 -6.28 -35.22 33.11
C GLY A 15 -6.07 -33.72 32.90
N LEU A 16 -6.79 -33.13 31.93
CA LEU A 16 -6.67 -31.71 31.58
C LEU A 16 -7.49 -30.88 32.58
N GLU A 17 -6.82 -30.24 33.55
CA GLU A 17 -7.40 -29.17 34.35
C GLU A 17 -7.09 -27.82 33.70
N ALA A 18 -8.16 -27.05 33.47
CA ALA A 18 -8.16 -25.73 32.89
C ALA A 18 -7.40 -24.72 33.77
N LEU A 19 -6.54 -23.91 33.13
CA LEU A 19 -6.05 -22.66 33.67
C LEU A 19 -6.50 -21.53 32.74
N ASN A 20 -7.53 -20.83 33.21
CA ASN A 20 -7.93 -19.51 32.72
C ASN A 20 -6.75 -18.55 32.91
N SER A 21 -6.28 -17.96 31.81
CA SER A 21 -5.63 -16.66 31.82
C SER A 21 -6.16 -15.86 30.63
N GLU A 22 -6.77 -14.73 30.95
CA GLU A 22 -7.36 -13.74 30.06
C GLU A 22 -6.41 -13.39 28.91
N VAL A 23 -6.79 -13.82 27.70
CA VAL A 23 -6.25 -13.30 26.44
C VAL A 23 -7.34 -12.43 25.84
N ASN A 24 -7.02 -11.17 25.59
CA ASN A 24 -7.88 -10.20 24.93
C ASN A 24 -8.16 -10.70 23.48
N PRO A 25 -9.41 -11.03 23.11
CA PRO A 25 -9.70 -11.66 21.81
C PRO A 25 -9.74 -10.69 20.61
N ALA A 26 -9.56 -9.38 20.82
CA ALA A 26 -9.73 -8.36 19.76
C ALA A 26 -8.55 -8.23 18.77
N THR A 27 -7.39 -8.82 19.04
CA THR A 27 -6.20 -8.75 18.14
C THR A 27 -6.00 -9.99 17.27
N ALA A 28 -6.93 -10.95 17.30
CA ALA A 28 -6.69 -12.30 16.77
C ALA A 28 -7.44 -12.64 15.46
N PHE A 29 -8.17 -11.71 14.83
CA PHE A 29 -8.88 -12.03 13.58
C PHE A 29 -8.66 -11.06 12.41
N ALA A 30 -8.29 -9.79 12.63
CA ALA A 30 -7.65 -9.01 11.57
C ALA A 30 -6.32 -9.64 11.11
N TYR A 31 -5.74 -10.49 11.97
CA TYR A 31 -4.52 -11.26 11.71
C TYR A 31 -4.77 -12.64 11.05
N ASN A 32 -6.02 -13.12 10.94
CA ASN A 32 -6.32 -14.44 10.35
C ASN A 32 -6.55 -14.39 8.83
N PHE A 33 -6.34 -13.24 8.19
CA PHE A 33 -6.17 -13.17 6.74
C PHE A 33 -4.76 -13.59 6.29
N TYR A 34 -3.88 -14.06 7.20
CA TYR A 34 -2.51 -14.43 6.86
C TYR A 34 -1.90 -15.57 7.71
N LYS A 35 -1.47 -16.65 7.01
CA LYS A 35 -0.66 -17.83 7.41
C LYS A 35 -1.27 -18.93 8.30
N PRO A 36 -1.44 -20.15 7.75
CA PRO A 36 -1.24 -21.41 8.46
C PRO A 36 0.17 -21.98 8.16
N GLY A 37 1.03 -22.09 9.17
CA GLY A 37 2.26 -22.88 9.06
C GLY A 37 3.42 -22.48 9.96
N ASP A 38 3.29 -22.64 11.28
CA ASP A 38 4.45 -22.60 12.18
C ASP A 38 5.12 -23.99 12.25
N GLY A 39 6.38 -24.03 11.83
CA GLY A 39 7.25 -25.20 11.93
C GLY A 39 8.70 -24.83 12.17
N GLY A 40 9.12 -24.78 13.44
CA GLY A 40 10.48 -25.17 13.83
C GLY A 40 11.39 -24.12 14.48
N PHE A 41 11.43 -24.16 15.82
CA PHE A 41 12.56 -23.91 16.74
C PHE A 41 13.96 -23.70 16.15
N LEU A 42 14.71 -22.72 16.68
CA LEU A 42 16.09 -22.90 17.19
C LEU A 42 16.52 -21.79 18.19
N GLY A 43 16.56 -22.17 19.48
CA GLY A 43 17.69 -22.00 20.42
C GLY A 43 18.35 -20.64 20.66
N SER A 44 18.05 -20.07 21.84
CA SER A 44 18.87 -19.10 22.57
C SER A 44 20.16 -19.70 23.17
N ALA A 45 21.28 -18.96 23.20
CA ALA A 45 22.15 -18.72 24.38
C ALA A 45 23.43 -17.90 24.04
N PRO A 46 24.03 -17.18 25.02
CA PRO A 46 24.90 -16.00 24.84
C PRO A 46 26.40 -16.29 25.10
N LEU A 47 27.29 -15.28 24.98
CA LEU A 47 28.36 -14.93 25.97
C LEU A 47 29.36 -13.86 25.46
N ASP A 48 29.59 -12.90 26.35
CA ASP A 48 30.84 -12.22 26.76
C ASP A 48 31.66 -11.25 25.88
N SER A 49 31.66 -10.00 26.36
CA SER A 49 32.70 -8.97 26.27
C SER A 49 33.98 -9.32 27.08
N PRO A 50 35.15 -8.65 26.92
CA PRO A 50 35.38 -7.33 27.57
C PRO A 50 36.30 -6.31 26.85
N ALA A 51 35.95 -5.02 26.95
CA ALA A 51 36.75 -3.85 27.47
C ALA A 51 38.30 -3.82 27.29
N LEU A 52 39.04 -2.78 26.83
CA LEU A 52 39.19 -1.32 27.16
C LEU A 52 40.58 -0.82 26.56
N PRO A 53 41.18 0.40 26.77
CA PRO A 53 40.83 1.82 26.46
C PRO A 53 42.02 2.73 25.92
N PHE A 54 41.81 4.07 25.88
CA PHE A 54 42.72 5.28 25.72
C PHE A 54 42.80 5.96 24.33
N ALA A 55 42.88 7.29 24.10
CA ALA A 55 42.55 8.55 24.81
C ALA A 55 42.81 9.81 23.91
N ASN A 56 41.92 10.83 24.01
CA ASN A 56 42.05 12.32 23.96
C ASN A 56 42.81 13.18 22.90
N LEU A 57 42.03 14.09 22.28
CA LEU A 57 42.07 15.59 22.29
C LEU A 57 43.14 16.40 21.48
N ILE A 58 42.68 17.31 20.59
CA ILE A 58 43.08 18.74 20.51
C ILE A 58 41.91 19.61 19.99
N SER A 59 41.57 20.67 20.72
CA SER A 59 40.72 21.81 20.33
C SER A 59 41.55 22.94 19.70
N ASN A 60 40.96 23.78 18.84
CA ASN A 60 41.32 25.20 18.78
C ASN A 60 40.15 26.08 18.29
N THR A 61 39.82 27.06 19.12
CA THR A 61 39.05 28.29 18.87
C THR A 61 39.72 29.18 17.82
N LEU A 62 38.92 29.84 16.96
CA LEU A 62 39.31 31.07 16.27
C LEU A 62 38.14 32.07 16.20
N SER A 63 38.39 33.27 16.72
CA SER A 63 37.50 34.43 16.69
C SER A 63 37.80 35.29 15.45
N ILE A 64 36.80 35.71 14.67
CA ILE A 64 36.93 36.76 13.65
C ILE A 64 35.77 37.76 13.76
N PHE A 65 36.11 39.04 13.64
CA PHE A 65 35.29 40.23 13.86
C PHE A 65 34.21 40.46 12.78
N TYR A 66 33.01 40.82 13.23
CA TYR A 66 31.93 41.38 12.40
C TYR A 66 32.27 42.81 11.96
N ASN A 67 32.17 43.09 10.66
CA ASN A 67 31.99 44.46 10.15
C ASN A 67 31.14 44.43 8.87
N ILE A 68 29.81 44.36 9.03
CA ILE A 68 28.86 44.56 7.94
C ILE A 68 28.39 46.01 7.97
N SER A 69 28.87 46.80 7.02
CA SER A 69 28.38 48.18 6.78
C SER A 69 27.20 48.18 5.82
N ASN A 70 26.02 48.57 6.33
CA ASN A 70 24.89 49.22 5.63
C ASN A 70 24.46 48.69 4.25
N SER A 71 23.48 47.78 4.23
CA SER A 71 22.18 48.00 3.56
C SER A 71 21.17 46.95 4.06
N THR A 72 19.93 47.38 4.34
CA THR A 72 18.72 46.61 4.70
C THR A 72 18.90 45.19 5.27
N TYR A 73 18.67 45.06 6.58
CA TYR A 73 18.63 43.80 7.33
C TYR A 73 17.74 42.74 6.67
N ASP A 74 18.35 41.73 6.05
CA ASP A 74 17.69 40.48 5.70
C ASP A 74 18.13 39.39 6.70
N PRO A 75 17.23 38.88 7.57
CA PRO A 75 17.56 37.82 8.54
C PRO A 75 18.05 36.51 7.89
N LEU A 76 17.86 36.33 6.57
CA LEU A 76 18.38 35.18 5.82
C LEU A 76 19.91 35.24 5.64
N LEU A 77 20.47 36.45 5.50
CA LEU A 77 21.88 36.64 5.15
C LEU A 77 22.84 36.29 6.29
N THR A 78 22.42 36.53 7.53
CA THR A 78 23.22 36.28 8.75
C THR A 78 23.49 34.79 8.96
N LYS A 79 22.53 33.91 8.64
CA LYS A 79 22.66 32.45 8.82
C LYS A 79 23.45 31.78 7.70
N ILE A 80 23.41 32.32 6.48
CA ILE A 80 24.25 31.87 5.37
C ILE A 80 25.73 31.99 5.73
N THR A 81 26.14 33.07 6.42
CA THR A 81 27.52 33.27 6.88
C THR A 81 27.97 32.19 7.88
N ASP A 82 27.09 31.68 8.74
CA ASP A 82 27.41 30.61 9.69
C ASP A 82 27.61 29.24 9.00
N ILE A 83 26.83 28.96 7.95
CA ILE A 83 26.98 27.77 7.09
C ILE A 83 28.35 27.76 6.39
N PHE A 84 28.83 28.92 5.94
CA PHE A 84 30.12 29.04 5.27
C PHE A 84 31.30 28.64 6.16
N ASN A 85 31.29 29.01 7.44
CA ASN A 85 32.32 28.62 8.40
C ASN A 85 32.39 27.09 8.61
N LEU A 86 31.26 26.40 8.45
CA LEU A 86 31.15 24.94 8.58
C LEU A 86 31.64 24.21 7.33
N VAL A 87 31.16 24.63 6.14
CA VAL A 87 31.46 24.00 4.83
C VAL A 87 32.90 24.28 4.39
N GLY A 88 33.41 25.48 4.70
CA GLY A 88 34.74 25.93 4.31
C GLY A 88 35.92 25.22 4.98
N LEU A 89 35.69 24.57 6.13
CA LEU A 89 36.68 23.70 6.78
C LEU A 89 36.89 22.37 6.02
N GLY A 90 35.87 21.87 5.32
CA GLY A 90 35.94 20.63 4.52
C GLY A 90 36.55 20.84 3.13
N LEU A 91 36.24 21.95 2.46
CA LEU A 91 36.66 22.22 1.07
C LEU A 91 38.14 22.60 0.88
N ASN A 92 38.75 23.26 1.86
CA ASN A 92 40.17 23.62 1.78
C ASN A 92 41.10 22.39 1.71
N TYR A 93 40.61 21.23 2.15
CA TYR A 93 41.32 19.96 2.03
C TYR A 93 41.17 19.31 0.64
N VAL A 94 39.98 19.45 0.02
CA VAL A 94 39.62 18.90 -1.31
C VAL A 94 40.42 19.56 -2.44
N ILE A 95 40.53 20.89 -2.40
CA ILE A 95 41.14 21.68 -3.47
C ILE A 95 42.69 21.59 -3.44
N ALA A 96 43.29 21.29 -2.29
CA ALA A 96 44.74 21.34 -2.11
C ALA A 96 45.51 20.11 -2.64
N THR A 97 44.84 18.97 -2.86
CA THR A 97 45.53 17.69 -3.14
C THR A 97 45.34 17.16 -4.56
N GLY A 98 44.33 17.62 -5.30
CA GLY A 98 44.13 17.28 -6.73
C GLY A 98 44.06 15.79 -7.08
N ASN A 99 43.93 14.92 -6.08
CA ASN A 99 43.96 13.46 -6.23
C ASN A 99 42.87 12.85 -5.34
N LEU A 100 41.81 12.34 -5.96
CA LEU A 100 40.66 11.71 -5.28
C LEU A 100 41.04 10.38 -4.58
N GLU A 101 42.15 9.75 -4.97
CA GLU A 101 42.60 8.45 -4.41
C GLU A 101 43.12 8.52 -2.96
N ASN A 102 43.37 9.71 -2.40
CA ASN A 102 43.92 9.88 -1.04
C ASN A 102 42.92 10.46 -0.03
N PHE A 103 41.61 10.44 -0.34
CA PHE A 103 40.60 10.88 0.61
C PHE A 103 40.50 9.90 1.79
N PRO A 104 40.48 10.38 3.05
CA PRO A 104 40.14 9.52 4.17
C PRO A 104 38.69 9.05 4.01
N SER A 105 38.51 7.75 3.76
CA SER A 105 37.22 7.06 3.61
C SER A 105 36.29 7.15 4.84
N SER A 106 36.75 7.81 5.91
CA SER A 106 36.01 8.01 7.15
C SER A 106 35.21 9.32 7.19
N LEU A 107 35.24 10.15 6.15
CA LEU A 107 34.64 11.50 6.16
C LEU A 107 33.53 11.73 5.12
N PHE A 108 33.52 11.01 3.98
CA PHE A 108 32.50 11.12 2.92
C PHE A 108 32.44 9.80 2.13
N SER A 109 31.26 9.43 1.60
CA SER A 109 31.11 8.43 0.53
C SER A 109 31.33 9.12 -0.82
N LEU A 110 32.24 8.60 -1.65
CA LEU A 110 32.44 9.07 -3.02
C LEU A 110 31.54 8.23 -3.95
N ILE A 111 30.54 8.88 -4.55
CA ILE A 111 29.66 8.23 -5.54
C ILE A 111 30.10 8.70 -6.93
N GLU A 112 30.59 7.78 -7.77
CA GLU A 112 30.68 7.99 -9.22
C GLU A 112 29.31 7.66 -9.82
N ALA A 113 28.50 8.68 -10.09
CA ALA A 113 27.13 8.46 -10.57
C ALA A 113 27.10 8.10 -12.06
N ALA A 114 26.63 6.88 -12.36
CA ALA A 114 25.88 6.54 -13.56
C ALA A 114 24.70 5.68 -13.11
N SER A 115 23.46 6.13 -13.29
CA SER A 115 22.25 5.41 -12.88
C SER A 115 22.11 4.03 -13.57
N PRO A 116 21.38 3.04 -13.02
CA PRO A 116 21.04 2.77 -11.61
C PRO A 116 21.55 1.38 -11.14
N ALA A 117 21.93 1.27 -9.86
CA ALA A 117 21.76 0.13 -8.94
C ALA A 117 22.86 0.10 -7.85
N ASN A 118 22.40 0.00 -6.60
CA ASN A 118 23.09 -0.37 -5.36
C ASN A 118 24.04 0.65 -4.72
N ASP A 119 23.64 1.18 -3.55
CA ASP A 119 24.55 1.78 -2.58
C ASP A 119 24.60 0.96 -1.28
N LEU A 120 25.83 0.75 -0.80
CA LEU A 120 26.15 0.13 0.48
C LEU A 120 26.48 1.23 1.50
N THR A 121 25.75 1.29 2.61
CA THR A 121 26.01 2.20 3.74
C THR A 121 26.93 1.56 4.79
N PHE A 122 27.96 2.26 5.28
CA PHE A 122 28.61 1.94 6.57
C PHE A 122 29.08 3.21 7.33
N PRO A 123 29.15 3.19 8.68
CA PRO A 123 28.75 4.34 9.49
C PRO A 123 29.91 5.19 10.03
N TRP A 124 29.83 6.51 9.81
CA TRP A 124 30.32 7.50 10.76
C TRP A 124 29.54 8.82 10.63
N LYS A 125 28.48 8.96 11.45
CA LYS A 125 27.39 9.96 11.45
C LYS A 125 26.67 10.16 10.08
N PRO A 126 25.41 9.73 9.95
CA PRO A 126 24.73 9.62 8.65
C PRO A 126 24.48 10.98 8.01
N GLY A 127 24.71 11.06 6.70
CA GLY A 127 23.92 11.93 5.84
C GLY A 127 24.56 13.21 5.28
N ASN A 128 25.67 13.13 4.56
CA ASN A 128 26.12 14.20 3.65
C ASN A 128 26.75 13.54 2.43
N ASN A 129 26.34 13.90 1.21
CA ASN A 129 26.83 13.24 0.00
C ASN A 129 27.82 14.11 -0.78
N LEU A 130 28.85 13.48 -1.35
CA LEU A 130 29.70 14.08 -2.38
C LEU A 130 29.43 13.36 -3.69
N VAL A 131 28.71 14.02 -4.60
CA VAL A 131 28.38 13.49 -5.92
C VAL A 131 29.33 14.09 -6.94
N VAL A 132 30.14 13.25 -7.58
CA VAL A 132 31.07 13.67 -8.64
C VAL A 132 30.66 12.99 -9.94
N SER A 133 30.32 13.79 -10.95
CA SER A 133 30.00 13.30 -12.28
C SER A 133 31.25 13.05 -13.14
N ARG A 134 31.07 12.46 -14.31
CA ARG A 134 32.17 12.03 -15.19
C ARG A 134 32.61 13.19 -16.07
N SER A 135 33.66 12.96 -16.86
CA SER A 135 34.04 13.95 -17.88
C SER A 135 32.99 13.94 -18.99
N GLY A 136 32.31 15.07 -19.20
CA GLY A 136 31.29 15.23 -20.23
C GLY A 136 30.08 15.99 -19.68
N SER A 137 29.06 16.21 -20.50
CA SER A 137 27.79 16.81 -20.04
C SER A 137 26.96 15.73 -19.35
N ASP A 138 26.80 15.84 -18.04
CA ASP A 138 26.09 14.87 -17.22
C ASP A 138 24.82 15.47 -16.59
N ARG A 139 23.87 14.60 -16.22
CA ARG A 139 22.74 14.96 -15.35
C ARG A 139 23.07 14.51 -13.94
N ILE A 140 23.09 15.46 -13.01
CA ILE A 140 23.56 15.27 -11.64
C ILE A 140 22.35 15.41 -10.72
N LEU A 141 22.04 14.34 -10.00
CA LEU A 141 20.87 14.22 -9.14
C LEU A 141 21.28 14.42 -7.68
N GLY A 142 20.62 15.34 -6.96
CA GLY A 142 20.52 15.26 -5.50
C GLY A 142 19.53 14.14 -5.14
N VAL A 143 19.83 13.30 -4.15
CA VAL A 143 19.28 11.94 -3.94
C VAL A 143 17.72 11.81 -3.99
N ASN A 144 17.30 10.57 -4.29
CA ASN A 144 15.98 10.01 -4.65
C ASN A 144 14.77 10.33 -3.73
N PRO A 145 13.58 10.68 -4.29
CA PRO A 145 12.33 10.91 -3.56
C PRO A 145 11.50 9.67 -3.15
N GLY A 146 12.01 8.45 -3.36
CA GLY A 146 11.29 7.20 -3.05
C GLY A 146 11.70 6.47 -1.76
N ASP A 147 12.83 6.82 -1.13
CA ASP A 147 13.39 5.99 -0.06
C ASP A 147 13.02 6.49 1.35
N ALA A 148 12.64 5.56 2.22
CA ALA A 148 12.66 5.75 3.67
C ALA A 148 14.11 5.71 4.21
N ILE A 149 14.89 6.74 3.83
CA ILE A 149 16.20 7.22 4.36
C ILE A 149 17.45 6.45 3.85
N PRO A 150 18.45 7.10 3.21
CA PRO A 150 19.20 8.31 3.62
C PRO A 150 18.84 9.59 2.84
N GLY A 151 18.84 10.77 3.49
CA GLY A 151 18.59 12.05 2.79
C GLY A 151 17.79 13.11 3.56
N LYS A 152 17.09 12.76 4.64
CA LYS A 152 16.44 13.78 5.49
C LYS A 152 17.49 14.46 6.37
N ASN A 153 17.71 15.75 6.13
CA ASN A 153 18.64 16.66 6.82
C ASN A 153 20.12 16.58 6.37
N GLU A 154 20.40 16.58 5.06
CA GLU A 154 21.72 16.28 4.51
C GLU A 154 22.26 17.38 3.56
N LEU A 155 23.56 17.69 3.62
CA LEU A 155 24.28 18.55 2.67
C LEU A 155 24.81 17.70 1.50
N ASP A 156 24.37 18.01 0.29
CA ASP A 156 24.87 17.37 -0.94
C ASP A 156 25.82 18.29 -1.69
N ILE A 157 27.07 17.88 -1.85
CA ILE A 157 28.07 18.59 -2.66
C ILE A 157 28.04 17.99 -4.08
N LEU A 158 27.55 18.75 -5.06
CA LEU A 158 27.39 18.30 -6.45
C LEU A 158 28.50 18.88 -7.34
N ILE A 159 29.30 18.03 -7.98
CA ILE A 159 30.44 18.42 -8.81
C ILE A 159 30.29 17.91 -10.26
N GLY A 160 30.39 18.84 -11.20
CA GLY A 160 30.41 18.62 -12.66
C GLY A 160 31.79 18.19 -13.17
N GLY A 161 31.99 16.90 -13.41
CA GLY A 161 33.19 16.28 -13.98
C GLY A 161 34.46 16.22 -13.11
N PRO A 162 35.40 15.30 -13.43
CA PRO A 162 36.62 15.04 -12.65
C PRO A 162 37.73 16.08 -12.89
N ASN A 163 37.55 17.04 -13.80
CA ASN A 163 38.55 18.06 -14.09
C ASN A 163 38.46 19.23 -13.08
N ILE A 164 38.86 18.94 -11.84
CA ILE A 164 39.09 19.93 -10.77
C ILE A 164 40.25 20.88 -11.09
N SER A 165 40.93 20.69 -12.24
CA SER A 165 42.07 21.48 -12.67
C SER A 165 41.67 22.70 -13.51
N SER A 166 41.55 23.84 -12.82
CA SER A 166 41.76 25.22 -13.30
C SER A 166 40.87 25.84 -14.40
N THR A 167 39.93 25.14 -15.03
CA THR A 167 38.96 25.78 -15.95
C THR A 167 37.54 25.28 -15.74
N PRO A 168 36.71 26.04 -14.99
CA PRO A 168 35.25 25.85 -14.97
C PRO A 168 34.68 26.02 -16.39
N GLY A 169 33.78 25.13 -16.82
CA GLY A 169 32.98 25.32 -18.05
C GLY A 169 33.42 24.60 -19.32
N LEU A 170 33.82 23.32 -19.24
CA LEU A 170 34.00 22.48 -20.46
C LEU A 170 32.86 21.47 -20.69
N ASN A 171 31.90 21.37 -19.76
CA ASN A 171 30.77 20.47 -19.81
C ASN A 171 29.47 21.27 -19.60
N ASN A 172 28.35 20.80 -20.17
CA ASN A 172 27.03 21.39 -19.98
C ASN A 172 26.25 20.51 -18.99
N ASP A 173 26.52 20.67 -17.70
CA ASP A 173 25.94 19.79 -16.68
C ASP A 173 24.54 20.26 -16.29
N THR A 174 23.64 19.31 -16.00
CA THR A 174 22.28 19.61 -15.53
C THR A 174 22.12 19.14 -14.09
N TYR A 175 21.96 20.06 -13.15
CA TYR A 175 21.74 19.80 -11.74
C TYR A 175 20.24 19.71 -11.44
N ILE A 176 19.76 18.53 -11.06
CA ILE A 176 18.35 18.26 -10.77
C ILE A 176 18.13 18.42 -9.27
N LEU A 177 17.38 19.46 -8.88
CA LEU A 177 17.20 19.90 -7.48
C LEU A 177 15.74 19.76 -7.01
N GLY A 178 14.98 18.87 -7.60
CA GLY A 178 13.61 18.52 -7.24
C GLY A 178 13.14 17.32 -8.04
N ASP A 179 11.99 16.79 -7.64
CA ASP A 179 11.26 15.78 -8.40
C ASP A 179 9.87 16.29 -8.80
N TYR A 180 9.08 15.41 -9.39
CA TYR A 180 7.73 15.73 -9.82
C TYR A 180 6.77 16.16 -8.68
N LYS A 181 7.12 15.95 -7.41
CA LYS A 181 6.31 16.32 -6.23
C LYS A 181 6.71 17.69 -5.67
N GLN A 182 8.01 17.97 -5.52
CA GLN A 182 8.51 19.23 -4.95
C GLN A 182 10.01 19.46 -5.19
N ALA A 183 10.51 20.65 -4.84
CA ALA A 183 11.96 20.88 -4.72
C ALA A 183 12.57 19.94 -3.65
N TYR A 184 13.76 19.41 -3.91
CA TYR A 184 14.51 18.66 -2.90
C TYR A 184 14.89 19.59 -1.74
N TYR A 185 15.04 19.02 -0.55
CA TYR A 185 15.36 19.75 0.70
C TYR A 185 14.25 20.69 1.22
N ALA A 186 13.03 20.63 0.68
CA ALA A 186 11.87 21.29 1.25
C ALA A 186 11.19 20.42 2.31
N ASP A 187 11.13 20.87 3.57
CA ASP A 187 10.60 20.07 4.69
C ASP A 187 9.58 20.77 5.60
N ASN A 188 9.32 22.07 5.37
CA ASN A 188 8.39 22.90 6.15
C ASN A 188 8.62 22.89 7.68
N GLN A 189 9.79 22.47 8.19
CA GLN A 189 10.06 22.31 9.64
C GLN A 189 10.43 23.62 10.36
N GLY A 190 10.45 24.75 9.65
CA GLY A 190 10.50 26.08 10.26
C GLY A 190 11.88 26.52 10.78
N VAL A 191 12.97 25.91 10.30
CA VAL A 191 14.35 26.33 10.57
C VAL A 191 15.01 26.93 9.32
N LEU A 192 14.26 27.71 8.53
CA LEU A 192 14.75 28.35 7.28
C LEU A 192 15.42 27.36 6.29
N GLY A 193 15.02 26.09 6.32
CA GLY A 193 15.56 25.03 5.48
C GLY A 193 17.09 24.87 5.55
N THR A 194 17.73 25.11 6.70
CA THR A 194 19.20 24.92 6.84
C THR A 194 19.60 23.49 7.24
N ASP A 195 18.62 22.62 7.36
CA ASP A 195 18.71 21.20 7.66
C ASP A 195 19.20 20.39 6.46
N GLY A 196 18.97 20.81 5.22
CA GLY A 196 19.55 20.19 4.02
C GLY A 196 19.56 21.15 2.84
N PHE A 197 20.57 21.06 1.95
CA PHE A 197 20.63 21.84 0.71
C PHE A 197 21.69 21.29 -0.25
N ALA A 198 21.54 21.59 -1.54
CA ALA A 198 22.58 21.30 -2.52
C ALA A 198 23.65 22.41 -2.55
N PHE A 199 24.92 22.02 -2.51
CA PHE A 199 26.07 22.91 -2.64
C PHE A 199 26.77 22.66 -3.98
N LEU A 200 26.75 23.68 -4.86
CA LEU A 200 27.24 23.60 -6.24
C LEU A 200 28.48 24.50 -6.40
N PRO A 201 29.67 24.09 -5.94
CA PRO A 201 30.86 24.95 -5.88
C PRO A 201 31.45 25.35 -7.24
N PHE A 202 31.06 24.66 -8.31
CA PHE A 202 31.63 24.84 -9.65
C PHE A 202 30.59 25.17 -10.73
N PHE A 203 29.35 25.50 -10.33
CA PHE A 203 28.29 25.84 -11.28
C PHE A 203 28.68 27.02 -12.18
N ASN A 204 28.55 26.84 -13.50
CA ASN A 204 28.75 27.87 -14.50
C ASN A 204 27.42 28.22 -15.20
N SER A 205 26.85 29.36 -14.83
CA SER A 205 25.56 29.82 -15.38
C SER A 205 25.53 30.08 -16.89
N SER A 206 26.65 29.98 -17.60
CA SER A 206 26.70 30.13 -19.07
C SER A 206 26.59 28.79 -19.81
N THR A 207 26.84 27.67 -19.15
CA THR A 207 26.91 26.32 -19.77
C THR A 207 26.06 25.31 -19.03
N ASP A 208 25.98 25.43 -17.71
CA ASP A 208 25.25 24.50 -16.85
C ASP A 208 23.80 24.95 -16.69
N THR A 209 22.95 23.98 -16.39
CA THR A 209 21.53 24.17 -16.14
C THR A 209 21.17 23.65 -14.76
N ILE A 210 20.25 24.35 -14.07
CA ILE A 210 19.56 23.89 -12.88
C ILE A 210 18.14 23.56 -13.30
N GLU A 211 17.74 22.32 -13.07
CA GLU A 211 16.38 21.85 -13.25
C GLU A 211 15.63 22.00 -11.93
N LEU A 212 14.58 22.82 -11.95
CA LEU A 212 13.65 23.07 -10.85
C LEU A 212 12.24 22.65 -11.26
N HIS A 213 11.46 22.14 -10.32
CA HIS A 213 10.08 21.73 -10.56
C HIS A 213 9.10 22.85 -10.18
N GLY A 214 8.11 23.13 -11.02
CA GLY A 214 7.16 24.22 -10.82
C GLY A 214 7.47 25.44 -11.70
N SER A 215 7.44 26.65 -11.13
CA SER A 215 7.53 27.92 -11.84
C SER A 215 8.52 28.90 -11.19
N PRO A 216 8.99 29.94 -11.90
CA PRO A 216 9.81 30.99 -11.29
C PRO A 216 9.17 31.66 -10.06
N SER A 217 7.82 31.73 -9.96
CA SER A 217 7.16 32.34 -8.79
C SER A 217 7.31 31.54 -7.51
N ASP A 218 7.59 30.24 -7.62
CA ASP A 218 7.74 29.34 -6.48
C ASP A 218 9.11 29.51 -5.81
N TYR A 219 10.03 30.25 -6.42
CA TYR A 219 11.39 30.41 -5.92
C TYR A 219 11.75 31.88 -5.71
N ARG A 220 12.84 32.09 -4.97
CA ARG A 220 13.54 33.37 -4.90
C ARG A 220 15.03 33.15 -4.86
N VAL A 221 15.77 34.04 -5.51
CA VAL A 221 17.24 34.07 -5.48
C VAL A 221 17.73 35.21 -4.61
N VAL A 222 18.68 34.91 -3.73
CA VAL A 222 19.28 35.89 -2.81
C VAL A 222 20.79 35.88 -3.03
N ASN A 223 21.36 37.04 -3.39
CA ASN A 223 22.81 37.18 -3.47
C ASN A 223 23.41 37.33 -2.06
N PHE A 224 24.52 36.65 -1.80
CA PHE A 224 25.27 36.78 -0.56
C PHE A 224 26.72 37.20 -0.81
N GLN A 225 27.37 37.75 0.22
CA GLN A 225 28.81 38.04 0.25
C GLN A 225 29.48 37.23 1.36
N GLY A 226 30.40 36.34 1.01
CA GLY A 226 31.22 35.58 1.95
C GLY A 226 32.66 36.12 2.02
N ASP A 227 33.29 36.04 3.19
CA ASP A 227 34.64 36.53 3.47
C ASP A 227 35.78 35.60 3.00
N GLY A 228 35.45 34.60 2.18
CA GLY A 228 36.40 33.99 1.25
C GLY A 228 37.02 32.67 1.68
N ILE A 229 36.18 31.65 1.88
CA ILE A 229 36.64 30.32 2.32
C ILE A 229 36.95 29.36 1.15
N THR A 230 36.71 29.76 -0.10
CA THR A 230 37.19 29.05 -1.31
C THR A 230 38.56 29.58 -1.82
N GLY A 231 39.23 30.44 -1.06
CA GLY A 231 40.40 31.18 -1.55
C GLY A 231 40.06 32.33 -2.51
N ARG A 232 38.78 32.67 -2.66
CA ARG A 232 38.30 33.89 -3.32
C ARG A 232 37.37 34.62 -2.35
N ALA A 233 37.64 35.89 -2.06
CA ALA A 233 36.60 36.78 -1.53
C ALA A 233 35.43 36.72 -2.52
N GLY A 234 34.29 36.18 -2.10
CA GLY A 234 33.35 35.56 -3.03
C GLY A 234 31.93 35.97 -2.76
N THR A 235 31.32 36.62 -3.75
CA THR A 235 29.86 36.74 -3.86
C THR A 235 29.28 35.43 -4.37
N GLY A 236 28.03 35.11 -4.01
CA GLY A 236 27.35 33.92 -4.53
C GLY A 236 25.83 34.09 -4.52
N THR A 237 25.10 33.06 -4.96
CA THR A 237 23.64 33.04 -5.04
C THR A 237 23.09 31.89 -4.20
N ALA A 238 22.07 32.17 -3.39
CA ALA A 238 21.26 31.18 -2.70
C ALA A 238 19.89 31.09 -3.39
N ILE A 239 19.39 29.87 -3.60
CA ILE A 239 18.07 29.60 -4.15
C ILE A 239 17.18 29.13 -3.01
N PHE A 240 16.05 29.79 -2.82
CA PHE A 240 15.05 29.40 -1.84
C PHE A 240 13.73 29.02 -2.51
N LEU A 241 13.03 28.06 -1.93
CA LEU A 241 11.61 27.82 -2.20
C LEU A 241 10.77 28.81 -1.39
N ASN A 242 9.83 29.48 -2.06
CA ASN A 242 8.89 30.39 -1.43
C ASN A 242 7.77 29.59 -0.76
N SER A 243 7.73 29.62 0.56
CA SER A 243 6.62 29.10 1.36
C SER A 243 6.31 30.07 2.52
N SER A 244 5.42 29.68 3.44
CA SER A 244 5.16 30.47 4.66
C SER A 244 6.43 30.66 5.52
N GLN A 245 7.40 29.75 5.40
CA GLN A 245 8.75 29.84 5.93
C GLN A 245 9.75 29.37 4.87
N PRO A 246 10.45 30.27 4.17
CA PRO A 246 11.24 29.88 3.01
C PRO A 246 12.40 28.92 3.33
N ASP A 247 12.56 27.90 2.50
CA ASP A 247 13.57 26.84 2.65
C ASP A 247 14.71 27.01 1.64
N LEU A 248 15.95 26.75 2.07
CA LEU A 248 17.14 26.86 1.23
C LEU A 248 17.30 25.59 0.39
N ILE A 249 17.27 25.74 -0.94
CA ILE A 249 17.35 24.60 -1.88
C ILE A 249 18.78 24.41 -2.37
N ALA A 250 19.48 25.51 -2.67
CA ALA A 250 20.85 25.43 -3.15
C ALA A 250 21.70 26.67 -2.87
N LEU A 251 23.02 26.43 -2.79
CA LEU A 251 24.05 27.46 -2.71
C LEU A 251 25.01 27.35 -3.91
N LEU A 252 25.24 28.50 -4.56
CA LEU A 252 26.10 28.67 -5.73
C LEU A 252 27.19 29.71 -5.45
N PRO A 253 28.30 29.32 -4.83
CA PRO A 253 29.42 30.22 -4.59
C PRO A 253 30.04 30.73 -5.90
N GLY A 254 30.40 32.01 -5.96
CA GLY A 254 31.07 32.60 -7.12
C GLY A 254 30.15 33.01 -8.27
N VAL A 255 28.85 32.68 -8.18
CA VAL A 255 27.83 33.01 -9.18
C VAL A 255 26.89 34.04 -8.57
N SER A 256 26.76 35.22 -9.17
CA SER A 256 25.94 36.32 -8.64
C SER A 256 25.17 37.02 -9.75
N GLY A 257 24.11 37.73 -9.38
CA GLY A 257 23.28 38.47 -10.32
C GLY A 257 22.38 37.58 -11.19
N LEU A 258 22.13 36.34 -10.75
CA LEU A 258 21.14 35.48 -11.39
C LEU A 258 19.73 36.05 -11.18
N SER A 259 18.92 35.95 -12.22
CA SER A 259 17.46 36.07 -12.16
C SER A 259 16.87 34.69 -12.39
N LEU A 260 15.68 34.42 -11.85
CA LEU A 260 14.96 33.18 -12.09
C LEU A 260 14.57 32.99 -13.57
N ASP A 261 14.58 34.06 -14.37
CA ASP A 261 14.41 34.01 -15.83
C ASP A 261 15.71 33.73 -16.59
N ALA A 262 16.83 33.50 -15.91
CA ALA A 262 18.12 33.25 -16.55
C ALA A 262 18.06 31.92 -17.34
N PRO A 263 18.76 31.82 -18.50
CA PRO A 263 18.75 30.61 -19.34
C PRO A 263 19.25 29.34 -18.65
N CYS A 264 19.96 29.49 -17.54
CA CYS A 264 20.46 28.38 -16.74
C CYS A 264 19.39 27.76 -15.84
N PHE A 265 18.16 28.29 -15.78
CA PHE A 265 17.05 27.66 -15.07
C PHE A 265 16.12 26.96 -16.07
N ASN A 266 15.95 25.65 -15.89
CA ASN A 266 14.93 24.86 -16.58
C ASN A 266 13.81 24.54 -15.59
N TYR A 267 12.59 25.00 -15.88
CA TYR A 267 11.42 24.70 -15.06
C TYR A 267 10.61 23.60 -15.73
N VAL A 268 10.43 22.48 -15.04
CA VAL A 268 9.64 21.34 -15.53
C VAL A 268 8.29 21.30 -14.81
N ASN A 269 7.26 20.75 -15.48
CA ASN A 269 5.95 20.48 -14.88
C ASN A 269 5.23 21.75 -14.37
N THR A 270 4.79 22.65 -15.26
CA THR A 270 4.01 23.86 -14.90
C THR A 270 2.60 23.91 -15.54
N PRO A 271 1.51 23.93 -14.74
CA PRO A 271 1.50 23.71 -13.29
C PRO A 271 2.10 22.34 -12.96
N PRO A 272 2.57 22.09 -11.71
CA PRO A 272 2.87 20.71 -11.30
C PRO A 272 1.71 19.87 -11.82
N PRO A 273 1.94 18.76 -12.54
CA PRO A 273 0.84 17.92 -12.96
C PRO A 273 0.02 17.74 -11.70
N ASN A 274 -1.28 18.04 -11.80
CA ASN A 274 -2.22 17.59 -10.78
C ASN A 274 -1.79 16.17 -10.45
N GLU A 275 -1.58 15.89 -9.17
CA GLU A 275 -1.34 14.53 -8.72
C GLU A 275 -2.26 13.61 -9.53
N ILE A 276 -1.66 12.86 -10.44
CA ILE A 276 -2.09 11.49 -10.66
C ILE A 276 -1.16 10.66 -9.77
N GLN A 277 -0.97 11.09 -8.53
CA GLN A 277 -1.18 10.13 -7.46
C GLN A 277 -2.68 9.87 -7.53
N PRO A 278 -3.14 8.61 -7.66
CA PRO A 278 -4.56 8.37 -7.48
C PRO A 278 -4.97 9.04 -6.18
N HIS A 279 -6.07 9.81 -6.17
CA HIS A 279 -6.55 10.50 -4.97
C HIS A 279 -6.68 9.45 -3.86
N THR A 280 -5.65 9.35 -3.01
CA THR A 280 -5.54 8.33 -1.99
C THR A 280 -5.88 9.01 -0.70
N GLU A 281 -7.15 8.92 -0.35
CA GLU A 281 -7.66 9.41 0.90
C GLU A 281 -7.45 8.33 1.95
N GLN A 282 -6.48 8.55 2.82
CA GLN A 282 -6.29 7.78 4.03
C GLN A 282 -7.20 8.32 5.14
N PHE A 283 -7.87 7.43 5.85
CA PHE A 283 -8.75 7.78 6.95
C PHE A 283 -8.67 6.73 8.06
N GLY A 284 -8.50 7.22 9.28
CA GLY A 284 -8.32 6.40 10.47
C GLY A 284 -8.54 7.22 11.74
N ALA A 285 -8.52 6.53 12.86
CA ALA A 285 -8.54 7.07 14.21
C ALA A 285 -7.30 6.58 14.97
N ASP A 286 -7.17 6.88 16.26
CA ASP A 286 -6.07 6.39 17.11
C ASP A 286 -6.16 4.86 17.38
N SER A 287 -6.51 4.04 16.38
CA SER A 287 -6.71 2.59 16.46
C SER A 287 -6.38 1.91 15.12
N PHE A 288 -7.05 0.81 14.77
CA PHE A 288 -6.92 0.17 13.47
C PHE A 288 -8.21 0.34 12.66
N GLU A 289 -8.05 0.64 11.38
CA GLU A 289 -9.12 0.76 10.40
C GLU A 289 -8.78 -0.06 9.15
N THR A 290 -9.81 -0.60 8.51
CA THR A 290 -9.67 -1.37 7.27
C THR A 290 -10.69 -0.89 6.26
N GLY A 291 -10.30 -0.76 4.99
CA GLY A 291 -11.21 -0.66 3.85
C GLY A 291 -11.25 -2.00 3.13
N ILE A 292 -12.34 -2.75 3.26
CA ILE A 292 -12.46 -4.09 2.67
C ILE A 292 -13.32 -4.03 1.40
N GLY A 293 -14.56 -3.55 1.52
CA GLY A 293 -15.48 -3.42 0.40
C GLY A 293 -15.45 -2.02 -0.20
N VAL A 294 -15.42 -1.91 -1.53
CA VAL A 294 -15.62 -0.64 -2.25
C VAL A 294 -16.69 -0.79 -3.32
N ALA A 295 -17.56 0.21 -3.45
CA ALA A 295 -18.57 0.27 -4.48
C ALA A 295 -18.84 1.71 -4.91
N THR A 296 -19.23 1.91 -6.17
CA THR A 296 -19.51 3.21 -6.76
C THR A 296 -20.97 3.36 -7.17
N ASP A 297 -21.50 4.56 -7.02
CA ASP A 297 -22.83 4.91 -7.52
C ASP A 297 -22.79 5.54 -8.92
N SER A 298 -23.97 5.65 -9.53
CA SER A 298 -24.11 6.21 -10.88
C SER A 298 -23.72 7.69 -11.03
N ASN A 299 -23.49 8.40 -9.91
CA ASN A 299 -23.07 9.80 -9.90
C ASN A 299 -21.56 9.96 -9.71
N GLY A 300 -20.79 8.87 -9.61
CA GLY A 300 -19.35 8.95 -9.37
C GLY A 300 -18.94 8.95 -7.89
N ASN A 301 -19.88 8.71 -6.97
CA ASN A 301 -19.54 8.65 -5.55
C ASN A 301 -19.02 7.26 -5.19
N ALA A 302 -18.00 7.19 -4.35
CA ALA A 302 -17.45 5.95 -3.83
C ALA A 302 -17.93 5.68 -2.41
N TYR A 303 -18.13 4.40 -2.10
CA TYR A 303 -18.51 3.91 -0.79
C TYR A 303 -17.45 2.92 -0.33
N VAL A 304 -16.89 3.13 0.85
CA VAL A 304 -15.94 2.20 1.47
C VAL A 304 -16.54 1.63 2.74
N ALA A 305 -16.43 0.32 2.92
CA ALA A 305 -16.90 -0.38 4.10
C ALA A 305 -15.80 -1.26 4.70
N GLY A 306 -15.82 -1.38 6.03
CA GLY A 306 -14.85 -2.18 6.77
C GLY A 306 -15.12 -2.13 8.26
N LEU A 307 -14.09 -2.37 9.05
CA LEU A 307 -14.15 -2.29 10.51
C LEU A 307 -13.16 -1.26 11.07
N THR A 308 -13.50 -0.74 12.24
CA THR A 308 -12.70 0.23 12.99
C THR A 308 -12.63 -0.16 14.46
N GLY A 309 -11.44 -0.08 15.06
CA GLY A 309 -11.26 -0.13 16.51
C GLY A 309 -11.39 1.25 17.18
N GLY A 310 -11.45 2.31 16.37
CA GLY A 310 -11.52 3.71 16.75
C GLY A 310 -12.84 4.37 16.35
N SER A 311 -12.95 5.67 16.60
CA SER A 311 -14.18 6.44 16.32
C SER A 311 -14.02 7.21 15.03
N LEU A 312 -14.77 6.78 14.01
CA LEU A 312 -14.87 7.45 12.72
C LEU A 312 -16.07 8.40 12.67
N GLY A 313 -16.39 9.05 13.80
CA GLY A 313 -17.54 9.95 13.90
C GLY A 313 -18.86 9.29 14.35
N GLY A 314 -18.84 8.00 14.70
CA GLY A 314 -19.93 7.32 15.40
C GLY A 314 -19.58 6.94 16.85
N LEU A 315 -20.55 6.35 17.56
CA LEU A 315 -20.34 5.81 18.90
C LEU A 315 -19.56 4.50 18.81
N ASN A 316 -18.34 4.49 19.35
CA ASN A 316 -17.63 3.23 19.59
C ASN A 316 -18.30 2.49 20.72
N ALA A 317 -18.89 1.34 20.41
CA ALA A 317 -19.49 0.50 21.42
C ALA A 317 -18.41 -0.33 22.15
N ALA A 318 -17.59 0.34 22.97
CA ALA A 318 -16.57 -0.28 23.82
C ALA A 318 -15.44 -1.01 23.06
N SER A 319 -14.70 -1.89 23.75
CA SER A 319 -13.36 -2.39 23.39
C SER A 319 -13.30 -3.38 22.21
N SER A 320 -14.32 -3.42 21.36
CA SER A 320 -14.44 -4.35 20.23
C SER A 320 -14.64 -3.56 18.93
N PRO A 321 -14.12 -4.04 17.79
CA PRO A 321 -14.27 -3.37 16.50
C PRO A 321 -15.73 -3.29 16.05
N ASP A 322 -16.11 -2.11 15.55
CA ASP A 322 -17.41 -1.82 14.94
C ASP A 322 -17.30 -1.84 13.41
N ALA A 323 -18.40 -2.14 12.73
CA ALA A 323 -18.50 -1.98 11.28
C ALA A 323 -18.74 -0.50 10.91
N TYR A 324 -18.28 -0.10 9.73
CA TYR A 324 -18.59 1.22 9.19
C TYR A 324 -18.81 1.18 7.67
N VAL A 325 -19.48 2.23 7.18
CA VAL A 325 -19.54 2.60 5.78
C VAL A 325 -19.38 4.11 5.64
N THR A 326 -18.56 4.57 4.70
CA THR A 326 -18.31 5.98 4.40
C THR A 326 -18.54 6.25 2.91
N LYS A 327 -18.99 7.45 2.58
CA LYS A 327 -19.23 7.91 1.21
C LYS A 327 -18.34 9.09 0.88
N TYR A 328 -17.73 9.04 -0.29
CA TYR A 328 -16.89 10.08 -0.88
C TYR A 328 -17.50 10.54 -2.20
N ASP A 329 -17.40 11.83 -2.51
CA ASP A 329 -17.80 12.34 -3.82
C ASP A 329 -16.74 12.03 -4.90
N SER A 330 -17.06 12.32 -6.16
CA SER A 330 -16.17 12.05 -7.30
C SER A 330 -14.86 12.84 -7.28
N ASN A 331 -14.73 13.85 -6.41
CA ASN A 331 -13.50 14.61 -6.22
C ASN A 331 -12.71 14.11 -5.00
N GLY A 332 -13.15 13.01 -4.39
CA GLY A 332 -12.56 12.47 -3.17
C GLY A 332 -13.24 12.97 -1.91
N ASN A 333 -14.02 14.06 -1.86
CA ASN A 333 -14.41 14.61 -0.55
C ASN A 333 -15.39 13.71 0.22
N GLN A 334 -15.10 13.43 1.49
CA GLN A 334 -16.00 12.69 2.38
C GLN A 334 -17.33 13.41 2.56
N GLN A 335 -18.42 12.76 2.19
CA GLN A 335 -19.79 13.27 2.34
C GLN A 335 -20.38 12.87 3.69
N TRP A 336 -20.21 11.61 4.07
CA TRP A 336 -20.69 11.10 5.34
C TRP A 336 -19.99 9.80 5.72
N VAL A 337 -20.06 9.46 7.00
CA VAL A 337 -19.69 8.16 7.57
C VAL A 337 -20.77 7.67 8.51
N ARG A 338 -20.99 6.37 8.52
CA ARG A 338 -21.89 5.64 9.41
C ARG A 338 -21.11 4.48 10.01
N GLN A 339 -20.79 4.61 11.28
CA GLN A 339 -20.31 3.53 12.11
C GLN A 339 -21.49 2.92 12.86
N PHE A 340 -21.58 1.59 12.86
CA PHE A 340 -22.67 0.84 13.45
C PHE A 340 -22.13 -0.45 14.07
N GLY A 341 -22.64 -0.80 15.24
CA GLY A 341 -22.14 -1.92 16.01
C GLY A 341 -22.85 -2.06 17.35
N THR A 342 -22.44 -3.08 18.09
CA THR A 342 -22.87 -3.37 19.46
C THR A 342 -21.66 -3.44 20.36
N SER A 343 -21.80 -3.80 21.64
CA SER A 343 -20.62 -4.03 22.48
C SER A 343 -19.77 -5.25 22.09
N ALA A 344 -20.16 -5.93 21.00
CA ALA A 344 -19.54 -7.13 20.48
C ALA A 344 -18.75 -6.79 19.20
N LEU A 345 -18.36 -7.80 18.44
CA LEU A 345 -17.55 -7.62 17.23
C LEU A 345 -18.45 -7.55 16.01
N GLU A 346 -18.22 -6.57 15.14
CA GLU A 346 -18.91 -6.42 13.86
C GLU A 346 -17.93 -6.24 12.70
N TYR A 347 -18.08 -7.10 11.69
CA TYR A 347 -17.33 -7.04 10.44
C TYR A 347 -18.19 -6.48 9.31
N ALA A 348 -17.63 -5.67 8.43
CA ALA A 348 -18.18 -5.40 7.10
C ALA A 348 -17.18 -5.86 6.04
N PHE A 349 -17.53 -6.90 5.29
CA PHE A 349 -16.62 -7.51 4.32
C PHE A 349 -16.95 -7.09 2.89
N GLY A 350 -18.22 -7.21 2.48
CA GLY A 350 -18.66 -6.90 1.12
C GLY A 350 -19.54 -5.67 1.05
N SER A 351 -19.46 -4.92 -0.05
CA SER A 351 -20.36 -3.80 -0.33
C SER A 351 -20.81 -3.75 -1.80
N VAL A 352 -22.04 -3.29 -2.06
CA VAL A 352 -22.55 -3.09 -3.42
C VAL A 352 -23.61 -1.98 -3.47
N VAL A 353 -23.62 -1.21 -4.55
CA VAL A 353 -24.64 -0.17 -4.80
C VAL A 353 -25.71 -0.67 -5.77
N ASP A 354 -26.99 -0.42 -5.48
CA ASP A 354 -28.10 -0.70 -6.40
C ASP A 354 -28.37 0.45 -7.39
N ARG A 355 -29.32 0.26 -8.31
CA ARG A 355 -29.65 1.29 -9.33
C ARG A 355 -30.33 2.54 -8.77
N GLU A 356 -30.75 2.50 -7.51
CA GLU A 356 -31.32 3.64 -6.79
C GLU A 356 -30.24 4.37 -5.96
N ASN A 357 -28.97 3.98 -6.11
CA ASN A 357 -27.82 4.50 -5.36
C ASN A 357 -27.88 4.20 -3.84
N ASN A 358 -28.61 3.16 -3.44
CA ASN A 358 -28.54 2.63 -2.08
C ASN A 358 -27.33 1.70 -1.94
N ILE A 359 -26.62 1.78 -0.83
CA ILE A 359 -25.49 0.91 -0.50
C ILE A 359 -25.97 -0.27 0.36
N TYR A 360 -25.51 -1.46 0.03
CA TYR A 360 -25.73 -2.68 0.80
C TYR A 360 -24.40 -3.20 1.31
N ILE A 361 -24.40 -3.67 2.56
CA ILE A 361 -23.23 -4.21 3.24
C ILE A 361 -23.53 -5.64 3.67
N ALA A 362 -22.59 -6.55 3.47
CA ALA A 362 -22.62 -7.90 4.02
C ALA A 362 -21.44 -8.09 4.98
N GLY A 363 -21.68 -8.83 6.06
CA GLY A 363 -20.66 -9.08 7.06
C GLY A 363 -21.10 -10.08 8.12
N ALA A 364 -20.46 -10.01 9.28
CA ALA A 364 -20.72 -10.91 10.39
C ALA A 364 -20.68 -10.15 11.73
N THR A 365 -21.39 -10.66 12.74
CA THR A 365 -21.44 -10.07 14.07
C THR A 365 -21.48 -11.13 15.16
N THR A 366 -20.83 -10.91 16.29
CA THR A 366 -21.05 -11.71 17.52
C THR A 366 -22.08 -11.07 18.45
N GLY A 367 -22.66 -9.96 18.01
CA GLY A 367 -23.61 -9.12 18.71
C GLY A 367 -25.04 -9.24 18.21
N SER A 368 -25.86 -8.27 18.61
CA SER A 368 -27.29 -8.22 18.34
C SER A 368 -27.66 -7.00 17.50
N LEU A 369 -27.31 -7.01 16.22
CA LEU A 369 -27.56 -5.90 15.30
C LEU A 369 -29.04 -5.75 14.89
N ALA A 370 -29.77 -6.87 14.81
CA ALA A 370 -31.15 -6.93 14.37
C ALA A 370 -31.94 -7.96 15.20
N ALA A 371 -33.26 -7.79 15.26
CA ALA A 371 -34.15 -8.81 15.79
C ALA A 371 -34.82 -9.58 14.63
N PRO A 372 -35.02 -10.89 14.75
CA PRO A 372 -34.59 -11.72 15.89
C PRO A 372 -33.08 -11.98 15.89
N ASN A 373 -32.48 -12.00 17.08
CA ASN A 373 -31.13 -12.52 17.28
C ASN A 373 -31.28 -13.92 17.92
N PRO A 374 -31.03 -15.00 17.19
CA PRO A 374 -31.11 -16.36 17.73
C PRO A 374 -30.08 -16.60 18.86
N GLY A 375 -29.03 -15.78 18.93
CA GLY A 375 -27.84 -15.97 19.75
C GLY A 375 -26.94 -17.04 19.12
N GLY A 376 -25.64 -16.83 19.12
CA GLY A 376 -24.71 -17.72 18.43
C GLY A 376 -23.27 -17.30 18.69
N SER A 377 -22.32 -18.05 18.12
CA SER A 377 -20.90 -17.64 18.18
C SER A 377 -20.60 -16.49 17.23
N MET A 378 -21.26 -16.45 16.07
CA MET A 378 -21.16 -15.40 15.06
C MET A 378 -22.28 -15.55 14.03
N ASP A 379 -22.98 -14.46 13.72
CA ASP A 379 -24.11 -14.44 12.79
C ASP A 379 -23.79 -13.56 11.58
N ALA A 380 -24.10 -14.05 10.38
CA ALA A 380 -24.05 -13.27 9.15
C ALA A 380 -25.14 -12.18 9.13
N TYR A 381 -24.86 -11.02 8.53
CA TYR A 381 -25.85 -9.96 8.36
C TYR A 381 -25.78 -9.27 6.99
N VAL A 382 -26.91 -8.64 6.63
CA VAL A 382 -27.03 -7.72 5.49
C VAL A 382 -27.66 -6.42 5.96
N ALA A 383 -27.09 -5.28 5.58
CA ALA A 383 -27.60 -3.95 5.87
C ALA A 383 -27.82 -3.14 4.58
N LYS A 384 -28.80 -2.22 4.60
CA LYS A 384 -29.07 -1.28 3.51
C LYS A 384 -29.10 0.15 4.06
N TYR A 385 -28.41 1.06 3.38
CA TYR A 385 -28.46 2.50 3.60
C TYR A 385 -28.88 3.21 2.31
N ASP A 386 -29.64 4.28 2.43
CA ASP A 386 -29.93 5.14 1.28
C ASP A 386 -28.70 6.01 0.91
N SER A 387 -28.81 6.75 -0.19
CA SER A 387 -27.72 7.60 -0.70
C SER A 387 -27.33 8.75 0.23
N ASP A 388 -28.20 9.12 1.17
CA ASP A 388 -27.98 10.12 2.23
C ASP A 388 -27.39 9.49 3.51
N GLY A 389 -27.18 8.17 3.51
CA GLY A 389 -26.62 7.42 4.63
C GLY A 389 -27.63 7.11 5.74
N ASN A 390 -28.95 7.15 5.49
CA ASN A 390 -29.93 6.68 6.46
C ASN A 390 -30.09 5.17 6.35
N GLN A 391 -29.95 4.48 7.49
CA GLN A 391 -30.19 3.03 7.55
C GLN A 391 -31.66 2.72 7.24
N GLN A 392 -31.89 1.96 6.17
CA GLN A 392 -33.22 1.50 5.79
C GLN A 392 -33.59 0.23 6.54
N TRP A 393 -32.66 -0.72 6.61
CA TRP A 393 -32.82 -1.96 7.35
C TRP A 393 -31.48 -2.66 7.59
N ILE A 394 -31.49 -3.55 8.58
CA ILE A 394 -30.45 -4.56 8.82
C ILE A 394 -31.15 -5.89 9.15
N ARG A 395 -30.57 -7.00 8.69
CA ARG A 395 -31.07 -8.37 8.86
C ARG A 395 -29.91 -9.27 9.26
N GLN A 396 -30.09 -10.07 10.30
CA GLN A 396 -29.18 -11.16 10.63
C GLN A 396 -29.76 -12.47 10.08
N ILE A 397 -28.91 -13.36 9.58
CA ILE A 397 -29.32 -14.71 9.19
C ILE A 397 -29.57 -15.52 10.46
N GLU A 398 -30.70 -16.23 10.51
CA GLU A 398 -31.21 -16.85 11.74
C GLU A 398 -30.68 -18.29 11.92
N SER A 399 -29.54 -18.47 12.60
CA SER A 399 -29.05 -19.75 13.10
C SER A 399 -28.32 -19.55 14.44
N VAL A 400 -28.13 -20.62 15.21
CA VAL A 400 -27.38 -20.57 16.49
C VAL A 400 -25.90 -20.92 16.32
N ASN A 401 -25.50 -21.26 15.10
CA ASN A 401 -24.15 -21.74 14.80
C ASN A 401 -23.27 -20.58 14.33
N PHE A 402 -22.18 -20.89 13.65
CA PHE A 402 -21.29 -19.90 13.07
C PHE A 402 -21.72 -19.63 11.65
N GLU A 403 -21.93 -18.35 11.32
CA GLU A 403 -22.20 -17.86 9.99
C GLU A 403 -21.43 -16.56 9.71
N GLU A 404 -20.80 -16.50 8.54
CA GLU A 404 -20.19 -15.26 8.02
C GLU A 404 -20.70 -14.99 6.60
N SER A 405 -20.74 -13.72 6.17
CA SER A 405 -20.97 -13.32 4.78
C SER A 405 -19.81 -12.47 4.27
N TYR A 406 -19.06 -12.97 3.30
CA TYR A 406 -17.84 -12.30 2.82
C TYR A 406 -18.08 -11.32 1.67
N HIS A 407 -19.08 -11.55 0.81
CA HIS A 407 -19.31 -10.72 -0.36
C HIS A 407 -20.80 -10.56 -0.70
N ILE A 408 -21.10 -9.52 -1.48
CA ILE A 408 -22.46 -9.15 -1.87
C ILE A 408 -22.51 -8.65 -3.32
N ALA A 409 -23.54 -9.04 -4.06
CA ALA A 409 -23.82 -8.57 -5.41
C ALA A 409 -25.30 -8.15 -5.55
N ALA A 410 -25.59 -7.27 -6.50
CA ALA A 410 -26.95 -6.83 -6.81
C ALA A 410 -27.37 -7.24 -8.23
N ASP A 411 -28.65 -7.54 -8.44
CA ASP A 411 -29.21 -7.84 -9.77
C ASP A 411 -29.89 -6.64 -10.45
N THR A 412 -30.46 -6.85 -11.64
CA THR A 412 -31.21 -5.84 -12.40
C THR A 412 -32.47 -5.30 -11.71
N HIS A 413 -32.93 -5.99 -10.67
CA HIS A 413 -34.17 -5.74 -9.94
C HIS A 413 -33.94 -5.22 -8.52
N ASN A 414 -32.71 -4.80 -8.19
CA ASN A 414 -32.29 -4.34 -6.85
C ASN A 414 -32.45 -5.40 -5.76
N ASN A 415 -32.48 -6.70 -6.11
CA ASN A 415 -32.26 -7.76 -5.12
C ASN A 415 -30.76 -7.90 -4.88
N VAL A 416 -30.40 -8.36 -3.69
CA VAL A 416 -29.00 -8.63 -3.33
C VAL A 416 -28.78 -10.11 -3.04
N TYR A 417 -27.55 -10.54 -3.31
CA TYR A 417 -27.10 -11.91 -3.14
C TYR A 417 -25.83 -11.89 -2.31
N ILE A 418 -25.73 -12.80 -1.33
CA ILE A 418 -24.55 -12.92 -0.48
C ILE A 418 -23.99 -14.33 -0.51
N THR A 419 -22.67 -14.42 -0.32
CA THR A 419 -21.93 -15.66 -0.11
C THR A 419 -21.25 -15.67 1.24
N GLY A 420 -21.08 -16.86 1.80
CA GLY A 420 -20.24 -17.07 2.96
C GLY A 420 -20.26 -18.53 3.40
N THR A 421 -19.87 -18.77 4.64
CA THR A 421 -19.73 -20.11 5.22
C THR A 421 -20.63 -20.28 6.44
N THR A 422 -21.07 -21.51 6.70
CA THR A 422 -21.84 -21.86 7.90
C THR A 422 -21.43 -23.21 8.48
N THR A 423 -21.34 -23.31 9.79
CA THR A 423 -21.25 -24.62 10.49
C THR A 423 -22.62 -25.19 10.86
N GLY A 424 -23.69 -24.48 10.50
CA GLY A 424 -25.08 -24.81 10.79
C GLY A 424 -25.89 -25.26 9.57
N ASP A 425 -27.20 -25.39 9.79
CA ASP A 425 -28.19 -25.72 8.77
C ASP A 425 -28.97 -24.45 8.39
N LEU A 426 -28.61 -23.82 7.27
CA LEU A 426 -29.22 -22.57 6.80
C LEU A 426 -30.35 -22.76 5.77
N GLY A 427 -30.76 -24.00 5.51
CA GLY A 427 -31.75 -24.35 4.48
C GLY A 427 -31.31 -25.51 3.61
N GLY A 428 -30.04 -25.90 3.70
CA GLY A 428 -29.56 -27.26 3.46
C GLY A 428 -29.19 -27.94 4.78
N LYS A 429 -28.68 -29.17 4.69
CA LYS A 429 -28.03 -29.83 5.83
C LYS A 429 -26.53 -29.64 5.68
N ASN A 430 -25.84 -29.23 6.75
CA ASN A 430 -24.38 -29.21 6.77
C ASN A 430 -23.82 -30.59 6.37
N ALA A 431 -23.04 -30.60 5.30
CA ALA A 431 -22.44 -31.80 4.72
C ALA A 431 -21.20 -32.24 5.51
N GLY A 432 -20.52 -31.29 6.13
CA GLY A 432 -19.38 -31.46 7.02
C GLY A 432 -19.57 -32.55 8.09
N ILE A 433 -18.51 -33.35 8.28
CA ILE A 433 -18.54 -34.49 9.23
C ILE A 433 -18.35 -34.02 10.68
N THR A 434 -17.87 -32.79 10.87
CA THR A 434 -17.58 -32.22 12.20
C THR A 434 -18.37 -30.93 12.43
N SER A 435 -18.51 -30.52 13.69
CA SER A 435 -19.17 -29.25 14.02
C SER A 435 -18.34 -28.00 13.71
N ILE A 436 -17.17 -28.15 13.09
CA ILE A 436 -16.26 -27.04 12.72
C ILE A 436 -16.01 -26.98 11.21
N THR A 437 -16.47 -27.96 10.44
CA THR A 437 -16.40 -27.94 8.98
C THR A 437 -17.53 -27.05 8.46
N GLY A 438 -17.17 -25.92 7.85
CA GLY A 438 -18.11 -24.99 7.24
C GLY A 438 -18.52 -25.43 5.85
N ASP A 439 -19.79 -25.19 5.51
CA ASP A 439 -20.36 -25.34 4.19
C ASP A 439 -20.61 -23.97 3.57
N PRO A 440 -20.35 -23.76 2.27
CA PRO A 440 -20.71 -22.55 1.57
C PRO A 440 -22.22 -22.40 1.45
N TYR A 441 -22.67 -21.16 1.46
CA TYR A 441 -24.03 -20.82 1.08
C TYR A 441 -24.10 -19.62 0.13
N VAL A 442 -25.19 -19.56 -0.61
CA VAL A 442 -25.64 -18.40 -1.38
C VAL A 442 -27.04 -18.05 -0.92
N ALA A 443 -27.29 -16.79 -0.56
CA ALA A 443 -28.62 -16.32 -0.18
C ALA A 443 -29.05 -15.12 -1.00
N LYS A 444 -30.35 -15.01 -1.30
CA LYS A 444 -30.98 -13.89 -2.00
C LYS A 444 -31.93 -13.14 -1.09
N PHE A 445 -31.86 -11.82 -1.12
CA PHE A 445 -32.77 -10.90 -0.43
C PHE A 445 -33.38 -9.93 -1.44
N ASP A 446 -34.66 -9.61 -1.26
CA ASP A 446 -35.29 -8.52 -2.02
C ASP A 446 -34.83 -7.13 -1.51
N SER A 447 -35.20 -6.07 -2.23
CA SER A 447 -34.84 -4.68 -1.88
C SER A 447 -35.39 -4.19 -0.53
N ASN A 448 -36.36 -4.91 0.06
CA ASN A 448 -36.93 -4.66 1.38
C ASN A 448 -36.26 -5.50 2.49
N GLY A 449 -35.24 -6.30 2.14
CA GLY A 449 -34.52 -7.16 3.06
C GLY A 449 -35.30 -8.42 3.43
N ASN A 450 -36.25 -8.88 2.61
CA ASN A 450 -36.87 -10.19 2.80
C ASN A 450 -35.99 -11.26 2.15
N GLN A 451 -35.61 -12.28 2.92
CA GLN A 451 -34.92 -13.44 2.37
C GLN A 451 -35.85 -14.20 1.42
N MET A 452 -35.47 -14.29 0.15
CA MET A 452 -36.23 -15.00 -0.88
C MET A 452 -35.87 -16.48 -0.91
N TRP A 453 -34.58 -16.78 -0.87
CA TRP A 453 -34.06 -18.13 -0.83
C TRP A 453 -32.64 -18.16 -0.30
N ILE A 454 -32.23 -19.35 0.13
CA ILE A 454 -30.86 -19.68 0.51
C ILE A 454 -30.54 -21.08 0.00
N ARG A 455 -29.30 -21.29 -0.44
CA ARG A 455 -28.75 -22.54 -0.94
C ARG A 455 -27.46 -22.81 -0.21
N GLN A 456 -27.44 -23.89 0.54
CA GLN A 456 -26.26 -24.42 1.19
C GLN A 456 -25.84 -25.70 0.47
N PHE A 457 -24.55 -25.86 0.27
CA PHE A 457 -23.95 -27.00 -0.42
C PHE A 457 -22.55 -27.24 0.15
N GLY A 458 -21.99 -28.42 -0.05
CA GLY A 458 -20.70 -28.78 0.51
C GLY A 458 -20.37 -30.24 0.28
N SER A 459 -19.15 -30.60 0.67
CA SER A 459 -18.66 -31.96 0.77
C SER A 459 -18.57 -32.34 2.26
N PRO A 460 -18.12 -33.55 2.60
CA PRO A 460 -17.85 -33.91 3.99
C PRO A 460 -16.67 -33.14 4.63
N GLU A 461 -15.87 -32.44 3.83
CA GLU A 461 -14.69 -31.67 4.24
C GLU A 461 -15.03 -30.17 4.42
N PHE A 462 -14.01 -29.31 4.54
CA PHE A 462 -14.18 -27.87 4.73
C PHE A 462 -14.31 -27.12 3.40
N GLU A 463 -15.27 -26.21 3.31
CA GLU A 463 -15.47 -25.33 2.16
C GLU A 463 -15.87 -23.91 2.59
N ASP A 464 -15.48 -22.93 1.78
CA ASP A 464 -15.91 -21.54 1.93
C ASP A 464 -16.34 -20.93 0.60
N ALA A 465 -17.21 -19.90 0.66
CA ALA A 465 -17.62 -19.08 -0.48
C ALA A 465 -17.26 -17.60 -0.25
N PHE A 466 -16.27 -17.09 -0.98
CA PHE A 466 -15.79 -15.72 -0.84
C PHE A 466 -16.43 -14.78 -1.85
N GLY A 467 -16.33 -15.07 -3.14
CA GLY A 467 -16.79 -14.15 -4.19
C GLY A 467 -18.20 -14.45 -4.69
N ILE A 468 -18.96 -13.40 -5.01
CA ILE A 468 -20.25 -13.50 -5.71
C ILE A 468 -20.45 -12.36 -6.70
N THR A 469 -21.01 -12.66 -7.88
CA THR A 469 -21.41 -11.68 -8.89
C THR A 469 -22.66 -12.12 -9.64
N THR A 470 -23.25 -11.21 -10.42
CA THR A 470 -24.39 -11.47 -11.30
C THR A 470 -24.03 -11.17 -12.76
N ASP A 471 -24.62 -11.87 -13.73
CA ASP A 471 -24.55 -11.47 -15.14
C ASP A 471 -25.72 -10.57 -15.55
N SER A 472 -25.73 -10.11 -16.81
CA SER A 472 -26.79 -9.27 -17.37
C SER A 472 -28.16 -9.95 -17.48
N ASN A 473 -28.24 -11.27 -17.28
CA ASN A 473 -29.48 -12.04 -17.19
C ASN A 473 -29.85 -12.39 -15.74
N ASP A 474 -29.18 -11.77 -14.76
CA ASP A 474 -29.32 -12.01 -13.33
C ASP A 474 -28.97 -13.45 -12.89
N ASN A 475 -28.21 -14.21 -13.69
CA ASN A 475 -27.63 -15.46 -13.21
C ASN A 475 -26.54 -15.13 -12.18
N ILE A 476 -26.41 -16.00 -11.17
CA ILE A 476 -25.50 -15.81 -10.05
C ILE A 476 -24.28 -16.68 -10.27
N PHE A 477 -23.09 -16.13 -10.03
CA PHE A 477 -21.85 -16.88 -9.96
C PHE A 477 -21.25 -16.73 -8.57
N ALA A 478 -20.90 -17.84 -7.94
CA ALA A 478 -20.26 -17.89 -6.64
C ALA A 478 -18.93 -18.65 -6.74
N THR A 479 -17.93 -18.25 -5.97
CA THR A 479 -16.60 -18.89 -5.96
C THR A 479 -16.03 -18.96 -4.55
N GLY A 480 -15.07 -19.86 -4.36
CA GLY A 480 -14.35 -20.06 -3.12
C GLY A 480 -13.41 -21.25 -3.25
N TRP A 481 -13.14 -21.93 -2.14
CA TRP A 481 -12.29 -23.11 -2.12
C TRP A 481 -12.89 -24.28 -1.35
N THR A 482 -12.34 -25.47 -1.56
CA THR A 482 -12.76 -26.72 -0.94
C THR A 482 -11.57 -27.62 -0.61
N ALA A 483 -11.63 -28.28 0.56
CA ALA A 483 -10.72 -29.36 0.94
C ALA A 483 -11.22 -30.76 0.50
N GLY A 484 -12.39 -30.83 -0.14
CA GLY A 484 -13.02 -32.08 -0.54
C GLY A 484 -13.36 -32.17 -2.02
N ASP A 485 -14.09 -33.24 -2.36
CA ASP A 485 -14.59 -33.51 -3.70
C ASP A 485 -15.97 -32.83 -3.85
N LEU A 486 -15.99 -31.55 -4.22
CA LEU A 486 -17.23 -30.76 -4.33
C LEU A 486 -17.92 -30.94 -5.69
N ALA A 487 -17.15 -30.91 -6.77
CA ALA A 487 -17.64 -31.11 -8.13
C ALA A 487 -16.74 -32.04 -8.94
N GLU A 488 -15.43 -31.86 -8.81
CA GLU A 488 -14.40 -32.73 -9.34
C GLU A 488 -13.61 -33.34 -8.17
N LYS A 489 -12.63 -34.19 -8.48
CA LYS A 489 -11.76 -34.72 -7.44
C LYS A 489 -10.78 -33.65 -6.96
N ASN A 490 -10.64 -33.51 -5.64
CA ASN A 490 -9.65 -32.61 -5.06
C ASN A 490 -8.22 -33.00 -5.48
N ALA A 491 -7.49 -32.05 -6.03
CA ALA A 491 -6.13 -32.22 -6.52
C ALA A 491 -5.09 -32.03 -5.41
N GLY A 492 -5.37 -31.17 -4.44
CA GLY A 492 -4.47 -30.75 -3.37
C GLY A 492 -5.09 -30.84 -1.99
N ALA A 493 -4.79 -29.85 -1.14
CA ALA A 493 -5.46 -29.71 0.16
C ALA A 493 -6.58 -28.67 0.13
N TYR A 494 -6.48 -27.69 -0.77
CA TYR A 494 -7.53 -26.73 -1.07
C TYR A 494 -7.52 -26.47 -2.57
N ASP A 495 -8.68 -26.65 -3.20
CA ASP A 495 -8.91 -26.37 -4.61
C ASP A 495 -9.94 -25.26 -4.76
N CYS A 496 -9.82 -24.47 -5.82
CA CYS A 496 -10.81 -23.47 -6.21
C CYS A 496 -12.11 -24.14 -6.70
N TRP A 497 -13.25 -23.50 -6.46
CA TRP A 497 -14.52 -23.86 -7.10
C TRP A 497 -15.27 -22.64 -7.62
N LEU A 498 -16.13 -22.88 -8.61
CA LEU A 498 -17.02 -21.91 -9.25
C LEU A 498 -18.37 -22.55 -9.52
N ALA A 499 -19.45 -21.95 -9.03
CA ALA A 499 -20.81 -22.42 -9.25
C ALA A 499 -21.66 -21.35 -9.93
N LYS A 500 -22.54 -21.76 -10.85
CA LYS A 500 -23.54 -20.89 -11.47
C LYS A 500 -24.95 -21.31 -11.07
N TYR A 501 -25.77 -20.33 -10.69
CA TYR A 501 -27.18 -20.49 -10.38
C TYR A 501 -28.05 -19.62 -11.29
N ASP A 502 -29.28 -20.06 -11.55
CA ASP A 502 -30.31 -19.19 -12.13
C ASP A 502 -30.92 -18.24 -11.08
N THR A 503 -31.76 -17.31 -11.52
CA THR A 503 -32.43 -16.30 -10.66
C THR A 503 -33.32 -16.89 -9.56
N TYR A 504 -33.72 -18.15 -9.68
CA TYR A 504 -34.54 -18.89 -8.71
C TYR A 504 -33.67 -19.71 -7.73
N GLY A 505 -32.34 -19.64 -7.86
CA GLY A 505 -31.39 -20.38 -7.05
C GLY A 505 -31.28 -21.85 -7.45
N ASN A 506 -31.61 -22.22 -8.69
CA ASN A 506 -31.32 -23.57 -9.19
C ASN A 506 -29.87 -23.62 -9.65
N LEU A 507 -29.10 -24.61 -9.18
CA LEU A 507 -27.73 -24.85 -9.62
C LEU A 507 -27.74 -25.29 -11.09
N LEU A 508 -26.98 -24.59 -11.94
CA LEU A 508 -26.83 -24.90 -13.35
C LEU A 508 -25.59 -25.75 -13.61
N TRP A 509 -24.46 -25.38 -12.99
CA TRP A 509 -23.21 -26.13 -13.04
C TRP A 509 -22.27 -25.70 -11.91
N THR A 510 -21.32 -26.58 -11.58
CA THR A 510 -20.17 -26.30 -10.70
C THR A 510 -18.91 -26.81 -11.38
N SER A 511 -17.82 -26.07 -11.27
CA SER A 511 -16.47 -26.46 -11.68
C SER A 511 -15.54 -26.38 -10.48
N GLN A 512 -14.63 -27.33 -10.36
CA GLN A 512 -13.56 -27.35 -9.36
C GLN A 512 -12.22 -27.54 -10.06
N PHE A 513 -11.22 -26.78 -9.65
CA PHE A 513 -9.89 -26.76 -10.27
C PHE A 513 -8.82 -26.36 -9.25
N GLY A 514 -7.63 -26.92 -9.41
CA GLY A 514 -6.52 -26.67 -8.49
C GLY A 514 -5.27 -27.45 -8.88
N THR A 515 -4.28 -27.37 -8.02
CA THR A 515 -2.98 -28.04 -8.14
C THR A 515 -2.84 -29.07 -7.01
N SER A 516 -1.66 -29.69 -6.87
CA SER A 516 -1.38 -30.52 -5.71
C SER A 516 -1.09 -29.73 -4.41
N ASN A 517 -1.08 -28.40 -4.49
CA ASN A 517 -0.79 -27.50 -3.36
C ASN A 517 -2.09 -26.82 -2.89
N TYR A 518 -2.00 -25.57 -2.40
CA TYR A 518 -3.17 -24.81 -2.00
C TYR A 518 -3.53 -23.82 -3.11
N ASP A 519 -4.81 -23.79 -3.44
CA ASP A 519 -5.40 -22.94 -4.46
C ASP A 519 -6.65 -22.28 -3.89
N PHE A 520 -6.66 -20.95 -3.85
CA PHE A 520 -7.72 -20.17 -3.23
C PHE A 520 -8.30 -19.17 -4.23
N ALA A 521 -9.62 -19.23 -4.45
CA ALA A 521 -10.36 -18.23 -5.22
C ALA A 521 -11.07 -17.25 -4.29
N TRP A 522 -10.81 -15.95 -4.47
CA TRP A 522 -11.30 -14.90 -3.58
C TRP A 522 -12.45 -14.09 -4.17
N ALA A 523 -12.38 -13.76 -5.46
CA ALA A 523 -13.36 -12.88 -6.09
C ALA A 523 -13.67 -13.27 -7.53
N ASN A 524 -14.84 -12.83 -8.01
CA ASN A 524 -15.26 -13.03 -9.40
C ASN A 524 -16.04 -11.83 -9.95
N ALA A 525 -16.00 -11.67 -11.27
CA ALA A 525 -16.73 -10.64 -12.02
C ALA A 525 -17.20 -11.17 -13.37
N THR A 526 -18.28 -10.60 -13.93
CA THR A 526 -18.81 -10.99 -15.25
C THR A 526 -18.56 -9.92 -16.29
N ASP A 527 -18.25 -10.34 -17.52
CA ASP A 527 -18.23 -9.43 -18.66
C ASP A 527 -19.62 -9.23 -19.27
N SER A 528 -19.72 -8.27 -20.19
CA SER A 528 -20.95 -7.97 -20.94
C SER A 528 -21.48 -9.15 -21.78
N SER A 529 -20.66 -10.17 -22.04
CA SER A 529 -21.05 -11.39 -22.75
C SER A 529 -21.51 -12.51 -21.80
N GLY A 530 -21.48 -12.29 -20.49
CA GLY A 530 -21.84 -13.28 -19.46
C GLY A 530 -20.77 -14.35 -19.25
N ASN A 531 -19.53 -14.11 -19.67
CA ASN A 531 -18.39 -14.90 -19.20
C ASN A 531 -18.05 -14.46 -17.78
N VAL A 532 -17.52 -15.38 -16.98
CA VAL A 532 -17.10 -15.12 -15.60
C VAL A 532 -15.60 -15.19 -15.49
N TYR A 533 -15.04 -14.24 -14.75
CA TYR A 533 -13.63 -14.13 -14.42
C TYR A 533 -13.47 -14.39 -12.93
N ILE A 534 -12.43 -15.13 -12.55
CA ILE A 534 -12.11 -15.45 -11.16
C ILE A 534 -10.67 -15.09 -10.90
N THR A 535 -10.41 -14.51 -9.73
CA THR A 535 -9.06 -14.25 -9.26
C THR A 535 -8.83 -14.85 -7.87
N GLY A 536 -7.57 -15.10 -7.58
CA GLY A 536 -7.11 -15.67 -6.33
C GLY A 536 -5.61 -15.96 -6.40
N TRP A 537 -5.13 -16.87 -5.56
CA TRP A 537 -3.72 -17.22 -5.54
C TRP A 537 -3.48 -18.72 -5.36
N THR A 538 -2.30 -19.17 -5.77
CA THR A 538 -1.88 -20.58 -5.76
C THR A 538 -0.45 -20.73 -5.25
N LEU A 539 -0.19 -21.80 -4.50
CA LEU A 539 1.17 -22.27 -4.16
C LEU A 539 1.74 -23.24 -5.21
N GLY A 540 1.04 -23.44 -6.32
CA GLY A 540 1.36 -24.41 -7.36
C GLY A 540 1.47 -23.79 -8.76
N SER A 541 1.67 -24.66 -9.73
CA SER A 541 1.67 -24.32 -11.16
C SER A 541 0.27 -24.54 -11.75
N LEU A 542 -0.58 -23.52 -11.67
CA LEU A 542 -1.97 -23.55 -12.13
C LEU A 542 -2.06 -23.08 -13.59
N GLU A 543 -1.61 -23.94 -14.51
CA GLU A 543 -1.45 -23.63 -15.95
C GLU A 543 -0.47 -22.48 -16.27
N GLY A 544 0.23 -21.95 -15.26
CA GLY A 544 1.44 -21.16 -15.38
C GLY A 544 2.57 -21.70 -14.50
N SER A 545 3.69 -20.98 -14.44
CA SER A 545 4.81 -21.31 -13.57
C SER A 545 4.69 -20.54 -12.28
N ASN A 546 4.86 -21.23 -11.14
CA ASN A 546 4.98 -20.58 -9.84
C ASN A 546 6.32 -19.83 -9.76
N ALA A 547 6.26 -18.52 -9.55
CA ALA A 547 7.41 -17.62 -9.58
C ALA A 547 8.07 -17.46 -8.20
N GLY A 548 7.32 -17.70 -7.12
CA GLY A 548 7.79 -17.49 -5.75
C GLY A 548 7.05 -18.31 -4.72
N LEU A 549 6.39 -17.62 -3.79
CA LEU A 549 5.56 -18.25 -2.75
C LEU A 549 4.15 -18.46 -3.31
N GLU A 550 3.19 -17.64 -2.89
CA GLU A 550 1.87 -17.53 -3.50
C GLU A 550 1.96 -16.71 -4.79
N ASP A 551 1.34 -17.17 -5.87
CA ASP A 551 1.21 -16.42 -7.11
C ASP A 551 -0.26 -16.13 -7.40
N GLY A 552 -0.54 -14.92 -7.88
CA GLY A 552 -1.86 -14.50 -8.34
C GLY A 552 -2.27 -15.25 -9.61
N PHE A 553 -3.56 -15.52 -9.76
CA PHE A 553 -4.11 -16.02 -11.02
C PHE A 553 -5.37 -15.27 -11.44
N LEU A 554 -5.64 -15.31 -12.74
CA LEU A 554 -6.89 -14.90 -13.37
C LEU A 554 -7.38 -16.04 -14.26
N ALA A 555 -8.60 -16.48 -14.06
CA ALA A 555 -9.25 -17.52 -14.86
C ALA A 555 -10.49 -16.95 -15.56
N LYS A 556 -10.79 -17.44 -16.77
CA LYS A 556 -12.00 -17.09 -17.51
C LYS A 556 -12.78 -18.34 -17.90
N TYR A 557 -14.08 -18.32 -17.61
CA TYR A 557 -15.03 -19.36 -18.01
C TYR A 557 -16.16 -18.78 -18.85
N ASP A 558 -16.64 -19.55 -19.82
CA ASP A 558 -17.83 -19.18 -20.56
C ASP A 558 -19.11 -19.39 -19.75
N THR A 559 -20.25 -18.93 -20.28
CA THR A 559 -21.54 -19.00 -19.59
C THR A 559 -22.05 -20.43 -19.33
N ASN A 560 -21.47 -21.43 -20.00
CA ASN A 560 -21.79 -22.86 -19.86
C ASN A 560 -20.83 -23.58 -18.90
N GLY A 561 -19.87 -22.88 -18.30
CA GLY A 561 -18.89 -23.44 -17.38
C GLY A 561 -17.66 -24.05 -18.07
N ASN A 562 -17.43 -23.77 -19.35
CA ASN A 562 -16.19 -24.21 -20.01
C ASN A 562 -15.06 -23.25 -19.67
N GLN A 563 -13.94 -23.77 -19.15
CA GLN A 563 -12.71 -22.99 -18.97
C GLN A 563 -12.19 -22.54 -20.34
N LEU A 564 -12.01 -21.22 -20.50
CA LEU A 564 -11.41 -20.63 -21.70
C LEU A 564 -9.89 -20.49 -21.53
N TRP A 565 -9.45 -20.04 -20.35
CA TRP A 565 -8.03 -19.94 -19.99
C TRP A 565 -7.85 -19.72 -18.48
N ILE A 566 -6.66 -20.07 -17.98
CA ILE A 566 -6.11 -19.61 -16.71
C ILE A 566 -4.77 -18.94 -16.99
N LYS A 567 -4.49 -17.83 -16.30
CA LYS A 567 -3.25 -17.06 -16.37
C LYS A 567 -2.74 -16.84 -14.97
N GLN A 568 -1.50 -17.23 -14.72
CA GLN A 568 -0.82 -17.04 -13.44
C GLN A 568 0.26 -15.97 -13.59
N PHE A 569 0.44 -15.13 -12.56
CA PHE A 569 1.40 -14.05 -12.51
C PHE A 569 1.90 -13.84 -11.07
N GLY A 570 3.15 -13.43 -10.93
CA GLY A 570 3.78 -13.26 -9.62
C GLY A 570 5.24 -12.85 -9.74
N SER A 571 5.83 -12.56 -8.59
CA SER A 571 7.21 -12.20 -8.35
C SER A 571 7.93 -13.35 -7.64
N ALA A 572 9.13 -13.11 -7.10
CA ALA A 572 9.78 -14.10 -6.22
C ALA A 572 9.20 -14.12 -4.79
N GLY A 573 8.38 -13.12 -4.44
CA GLY A 573 7.70 -12.99 -3.16
C GLY A 573 6.36 -13.74 -3.12
N ALA A 574 5.51 -13.37 -2.18
CA ALA A 574 4.10 -13.72 -2.16
C ALA A 574 3.30 -12.66 -2.92
N ASP A 575 2.43 -13.07 -3.83
CA ASP A 575 1.59 -12.22 -4.66
C ASP A 575 0.15 -12.74 -4.58
N GLN A 576 -0.69 -12.07 -3.79
CA GLN A 576 -2.05 -12.51 -3.51
C GLN A 576 -3.05 -11.51 -4.07
N THR A 577 -4.07 -12.03 -4.75
CA THR A 577 -5.18 -11.23 -5.29
C THR A 577 -6.43 -11.47 -4.46
N TYR A 578 -7.18 -10.40 -4.19
CA TYR A 578 -8.36 -10.44 -3.31
C TYR A 578 -9.63 -9.92 -4.00
N SER A 579 -9.49 -9.03 -4.97
CA SER A 579 -10.63 -8.35 -5.59
C SER A 579 -10.47 -8.25 -7.11
N ILE A 580 -11.62 -8.21 -7.79
CA ILE A 580 -11.68 -8.10 -9.25
C ILE A 580 -12.88 -7.24 -9.66
N SER A 581 -12.68 -6.33 -10.62
CA SER A 581 -13.75 -5.59 -11.28
C SER A 581 -13.48 -5.50 -12.78
N ILE A 582 -14.55 -5.43 -13.57
CA ILE A 582 -14.47 -5.27 -15.02
C ILE A 582 -15.07 -3.93 -15.40
N ASP A 583 -14.33 -3.14 -16.17
CA ASP A 583 -14.77 -1.83 -16.59
C ASP A 583 -15.67 -1.87 -17.84
N SER A 584 -16.19 -0.71 -18.22
CA SER A 584 -17.06 -0.57 -19.40
C SER A 584 -16.38 -0.91 -20.74
N ASN A 585 -15.05 -0.97 -20.79
CA ASN A 585 -14.26 -1.40 -21.94
C ASN A 585 -13.98 -2.91 -21.93
N ASN A 586 -14.48 -3.65 -20.93
CA ASN A 586 -14.16 -5.05 -20.62
C ASN A 586 -12.67 -5.28 -20.31
N LEU A 587 -11.96 -4.27 -19.79
CA LEU A 587 -10.67 -4.50 -19.14
C LEU A 587 -10.93 -5.00 -17.73
N ILE A 588 -10.07 -5.92 -17.29
CA ILE A 588 -10.17 -6.58 -16.01
C ILE A 588 -9.15 -5.93 -15.08
N HIS A 589 -9.61 -5.51 -13.91
CA HIS A 589 -8.80 -4.89 -12.88
C HIS A 589 -8.79 -5.80 -11.65
N VAL A 590 -7.60 -6.11 -11.15
CA VAL A 590 -7.38 -7.02 -10.01
C VAL A 590 -6.61 -6.28 -8.92
N GLY A 591 -7.12 -6.30 -7.70
CA GLY A 591 -6.46 -5.73 -6.52
C GLY A 591 -5.86 -6.81 -5.61
N GLY A 592 -4.71 -6.51 -5.02
CA GLY A 592 -3.99 -7.47 -4.17
C GLY A 592 -2.87 -6.86 -3.33
N MET A 593 -1.99 -7.74 -2.86
CA MET A 593 -0.74 -7.36 -2.19
C MET A 593 0.45 -8.21 -2.66
N THR A 594 1.65 -7.67 -2.55
CA THR A 594 2.89 -8.36 -2.89
C THR A 594 3.99 -8.12 -1.86
N THR A 595 4.79 -9.15 -1.55
CA THR A 595 6.03 -9.02 -0.76
C THR A 595 7.27 -8.98 -1.65
N GLY A 596 7.10 -8.78 -2.97
CA GLY A 596 8.18 -8.78 -3.95
C GLY A 596 8.07 -7.64 -4.95
N ASP A 597 8.96 -7.69 -5.95
CA ASP A 597 9.04 -6.66 -7.00
C ASP A 597 8.11 -7.02 -8.17
N LEU A 598 6.79 -6.82 -8.01
CA LEU A 598 5.78 -7.24 -9.00
C LEU A 598 5.55 -6.20 -10.11
N GLY A 599 5.25 -4.97 -9.73
CA GLY A 599 5.06 -3.81 -10.62
C GLY A 599 6.14 -2.73 -10.45
N GLY A 600 6.92 -2.82 -9.37
CA GLY A 600 8.02 -1.93 -9.03
C GLY A 600 8.83 -2.50 -7.86
N PRO A 601 9.85 -1.81 -7.34
CA PRO A 601 10.54 -2.24 -6.13
C PRO A 601 9.59 -2.31 -4.93
N ASN A 602 9.68 -3.37 -4.15
CA ASN A 602 8.93 -3.48 -2.91
C ASN A 602 9.36 -2.43 -1.88
N ALA A 603 8.41 -1.67 -1.34
CA ALA A 603 8.68 -0.58 -0.41
C ALA A 603 8.69 -1.01 1.07
N GLY A 604 8.07 -2.14 1.41
CA GLY A 604 7.76 -2.50 2.80
C GLY A 604 7.70 -4.00 3.10
N ALA A 605 6.77 -4.38 3.98
CA ALA A 605 6.48 -5.78 4.28
C ALA A 605 5.59 -6.37 3.18
N ASP A 606 4.48 -5.68 2.92
CA ASP A 606 3.51 -5.99 1.87
C ASP A 606 3.21 -4.67 1.14
N ASP A 607 3.25 -4.65 -0.19
CA ASP A 607 2.82 -3.51 -1.01
C ASP A 607 1.48 -3.83 -1.67
N ALA A 608 0.59 -2.84 -1.74
CA ALA A 608 -0.65 -2.97 -2.48
C ALA A 608 -0.36 -2.94 -3.98
N PHE A 609 -1.15 -3.64 -4.78
CA PHE A 609 -1.08 -3.50 -6.22
C PHE A 609 -2.46 -3.51 -6.89
N VAL A 610 -2.50 -2.88 -8.07
CA VAL A 610 -3.59 -3.02 -9.03
C VAL A 610 -3.01 -3.50 -10.36
N ALA A 611 -3.51 -4.62 -10.86
CA ALA A 611 -3.13 -5.18 -12.16
C ALA A 611 -4.29 -5.06 -13.15
N GLN A 612 -3.98 -4.62 -14.37
CA GLN A 612 -4.95 -4.48 -15.46
C GLN A 612 -4.70 -5.52 -16.55
N PHE A 613 -5.74 -6.16 -17.05
CA PHE A 613 -5.68 -7.18 -18.10
C PHE A 613 -6.68 -6.91 -19.22
N ASP A 614 -6.34 -7.38 -20.43
CA ASP A 614 -7.30 -7.47 -21.53
C ASP A 614 -8.22 -8.69 -21.42
N SER A 615 -9.25 -8.76 -22.28
CA SER A 615 -10.21 -9.87 -22.28
C SER A 615 -9.63 -11.26 -22.60
N ASN A 616 -8.39 -11.33 -23.09
CA ASN A 616 -7.65 -12.57 -23.36
C ASN A 616 -6.73 -12.97 -22.20
N GLY A 617 -6.71 -12.18 -21.12
CA GLY A 617 -5.87 -12.41 -19.94
C GLY A 617 -4.42 -11.96 -20.16
N ASN A 618 -4.15 -11.10 -21.14
CA ASN A 618 -2.83 -10.49 -21.26
C ASN A 618 -2.74 -9.34 -20.25
N LEU A 619 -1.68 -9.35 -19.44
CA LEU A 619 -1.36 -8.26 -18.54
C LEU A 619 -1.01 -7.00 -19.34
N LEU A 620 -1.67 -5.89 -19.03
CA LEU A 620 -1.48 -4.59 -19.66
C LEU A 620 -0.61 -3.69 -18.79
N ASP A 621 -0.88 -3.66 -17.49
CA ASP A 621 -0.17 -2.82 -16.52
C ASP A 621 -0.27 -3.38 -15.10
N ILE A 622 0.72 -3.05 -14.26
CA ILE A 622 0.68 -3.26 -12.80
C ILE A 622 1.19 -1.99 -12.13
N ASP A 623 0.36 -1.43 -11.27
CA ASP A 623 0.71 -0.35 -10.37
C ASP A 623 0.86 -0.89 -8.96
N GLN A 624 2.11 -0.97 -8.49
CA GLN A 624 2.47 -1.39 -7.13
C GLN A 624 2.81 -0.14 -6.30
N PHE A 625 2.25 -0.06 -5.10
CA PHE A 625 2.32 1.12 -4.24
C PHE A 625 2.18 0.72 -2.77
N GLY A 626 2.89 1.41 -1.90
CA GLY A 626 2.88 1.12 -0.48
C GLY A 626 3.81 2.03 0.30
N THR A 627 3.90 1.74 1.58
CA THR A 627 4.76 2.38 2.57
C THR A 627 5.86 1.41 2.98
N SER A 628 6.61 1.70 4.05
CA SER A 628 7.53 0.72 4.62
C SER A 628 6.84 -0.40 5.42
N GLY A 629 5.53 -0.30 5.62
CA GLY A 629 4.72 -1.23 6.41
C GLY A 629 3.98 -2.25 5.54
N VAL A 630 2.78 -2.61 5.98
CA VAL A 630 1.84 -3.48 5.27
C VAL A 630 0.82 -2.62 4.56
N ASP A 631 0.68 -2.81 3.25
CA ASP A 631 -0.26 -2.12 2.38
C ASP A 631 -1.00 -3.15 1.52
N ASN A 632 -2.32 -3.22 1.62
CA ASN A 632 -3.12 -4.21 0.91
C ASN A 632 -4.27 -3.54 0.15
N ALA A 633 -4.43 -3.83 -1.14
CA ALA A 633 -5.63 -3.49 -1.91
C ALA A 633 -6.67 -4.62 -1.77
N LEU A 634 -7.63 -4.45 -0.87
CA LEU A 634 -8.62 -5.48 -0.51
C LEU A 634 -9.90 -5.42 -1.35
N GLY A 635 -10.28 -4.24 -1.85
CA GLY A 635 -11.46 -4.03 -2.67
C GLY A 635 -11.15 -3.21 -3.92
N ILE A 636 -11.79 -3.54 -5.05
CA ILE A 636 -11.68 -2.79 -6.30
C ILE A 636 -13.05 -2.62 -6.96
N ASP A 637 -13.35 -1.41 -7.45
CA ASP A 637 -14.52 -1.14 -8.28
C ASP A 637 -14.14 -0.25 -9.48
N ALA A 638 -14.40 -0.75 -10.68
CA ALA A 638 -14.04 -0.12 -11.95
C ALA A 638 -15.28 0.07 -12.86
N LYS A 639 -16.49 0.05 -12.30
CA LYS A 639 -17.74 0.16 -13.07
C LYS A 639 -17.92 1.51 -13.75
N LEU A 640 -17.24 2.55 -13.26
CA LEU A 640 -17.26 3.88 -13.85
C LEU A 640 -16.24 3.98 -14.99
N PRO A 641 -16.56 4.65 -16.10
CA PRO A 641 -15.61 4.87 -17.17
C PRO A 641 -14.36 5.60 -16.65
N ASP A 642 -13.20 5.14 -17.11
CA ASP A 642 -11.91 5.78 -16.90
C ASP A 642 -11.44 5.90 -15.44
N GLN A 643 -12.12 5.24 -14.48
CA GLN A 643 -11.82 5.31 -13.06
C GLN A 643 -11.86 3.94 -12.38
N VAL A 644 -10.84 3.67 -11.56
CA VAL A 644 -10.69 2.47 -10.75
C VAL A 644 -10.54 2.90 -9.29
N TYR A 645 -11.51 2.51 -8.48
CA TYR A 645 -11.53 2.80 -7.05
C TYR A 645 -10.98 1.61 -6.29
N VAL A 646 -10.03 1.85 -5.39
CA VAL A 646 -9.35 0.83 -4.62
C VAL A 646 -9.51 1.14 -3.14
N ALA A 647 -10.02 0.20 -2.36
CA ALA A 647 -10.02 0.30 -0.91
C ALA A 647 -9.06 -0.71 -0.30
N GLY A 648 -8.49 -0.35 0.85
CA GLY A 648 -7.49 -1.19 1.47
C GLY A 648 -7.12 -0.77 2.89
N VAL A 649 -6.00 -1.31 3.34
CA VAL A 649 -5.38 -1.01 4.63
C VAL A 649 -3.91 -0.64 4.41
N THR A 650 -3.39 0.30 5.21
CA THR A 650 -1.99 0.75 5.19
C THR A 650 -1.44 0.87 6.61
N ASP A 651 -0.19 0.44 6.80
CA ASP A 651 0.64 0.73 7.99
C ASP A 651 1.68 1.79 7.64
N GLY A 652 1.22 3.03 7.57
CA GLY A 652 2.07 4.15 7.22
C GLY A 652 1.26 5.30 6.64
N SER A 653 1.96 6.33 6.20
CA SER A 653 1.35 7.49 5.55
C SER A 653 1.27 7.27 4.05
N LEU A 654 0.13 6.77 3.57
CA LEU A 654 -0.15 6.51 2.15
C LEU A 654 -1.09 7.59 1.60
N GLY A 655 -0.53 8.76 1.26
CA GLY A 655 -1.30 9.92 0.81
C GLY A 655 -1.95 10.74 1.92
N GLY A 656 -1.99 10.23 3.16
CA GLY A 656 -2.43 10.96 4.36
C GLY A 656 -1.53 10.75 5.58
N ILE A 657 -1.96 11.25 6.73
CA ILE A 657 -1.25 11.06 8.01
C ILE A 657 -1.77 9.75 8.62
N ASN A 658 -0.86 8.84 8.98
CA ASN A 658 -1.23 7.66 9.76
C ASN A 658 -1.75 8.09 11.14
N ALA A 659 -3.01 7.81 11.42
CA ALA A 659 -3.68 8.17 12.67
C ALA A 659 -3.45 7.13 13.77
N GLY A 660 -3.17 5.87 13.41
CA GLY A 660 -3.15 4.75 14.34
C GLY A 660 -2.12 3.69 14.00
N SER A 661 -2.47 2.42 14.20
CA SER A 661 -1.61 1.30 13.78
C SER A 661 -1.79 0.96 12.31
N TYR A 662 -3.06 0.93 11.87
CA TYR A 662 -3.43 0.65 10.49
C TYR A 662 -4.56 1.60 10.13
N ASP A 663 -4.49 2.23 8.98
CA ASP A 663 -5.57 3.08 8.50
C ASP A 663 -6.21 2.46 7.26
N ALA A 664 -7.49 2.78 7.05
CA ALA A 664 -8.13 2.50 5.78
C ALA A 664 -7.71 3.53 4.74
N PHE A 665 -7.69 3.15 3.47
CA PHE A 665 -7.52 4.09 2.37
C PHE A 665 -8.58 3.88 1.27
N LEU A 666 -8.85 4.94 0.53
CA LEU A 666 -9.53 4.93 -0.76
C LEU A 666 -8.62 5.59 -1.80
N SER A 667 -8.24 4.86 -2.84
CA SER A 667 -7.40 5.34 -3.95
C SER A 667 -8.21 5.39 -5.24
N ILE A 668 -8.25 6.55 -5.92
CA ILE A 668 -8.97 6.72 -7.20
C ILE A 668 -7.95 6.82 -8.35
N ARG A 669 -7.84 5.75 -9.14
CA ARG A 669 -6.90 5.63 -10.27
C ARG A 669 -7.61 5.91 -11.59
N SER A 670 -6.92 6.57 -12.52
CA SER A 670 -7.38 6.61 -13.91
C SER A 670 -7.16 5.26 -14.57
N SER A 671 -8.15 4.72 -15.27
CA SER A 671 -7.86 3.58 -16.15
C SER A 671 -6.99 4.07 -17.32
N LEU A 672 -5.90 3.37 -17.61
CA LEU A 672 -4.93 3.73 -18.65
C LEU A 672 -5.50 3.79 -20.07
#